data_AF-A0A2S7XYP7-F1
#
_entry.id   AF-A0A2S7XYP7-F1
#
_cell.length_a   1.000
_cell.length_b   1.000
_cell.length_c   1.000
_cell.angle_alpha   90.00
_cell.angle_beta   90.00
_cell.angle_gamma   90.00
#
_symmetry.space_group_name_H-M   'P 1'
#
loop_
_entity.id
_entity.type
_entity.pdbx_description
1 polymer ?
#
loop_
_entity_poly.entity_id
_entity_poly.type
_entity_poly.pdbx_seq_one_letter_code
_entity_poly.pdbx_strand_id
1 'polypeptide(L)'
;MPFDEKYQAGESYGDARTTASHLNTPAEIAAAVLKDYAGARDAATLPELIGLVQSLSSKEPSDDRKGNTELMIDILTKLPATSQVRQQLTNKLIDSLWNNLQHPPLSYVGGDAKYDVVNSKEEAAGANHGSNTDDDIMTFESPGTGILLRQVFSGASNDAHQYRTADGSYNNIVSPQLGSAGSPYAKSVRSSKRLHGVRPDAGQLFDLLMARQEGGFKENQAGISSMLFYHASIIIHDIFRTNRTDTNKSDTSSYLDLAPLYGSSLREQLQVRTLKEGKLKPDTFHEKRLLGQPAGVNVMLVLYNRLHNYVAEVLLKINELGRFTLDCAADASPEERAKAAAKQDHHLFNTARLIVCGMYASIALGDYLRAIMNLHHSDTDWSLDPRAEIGKHYDGEGVPRGVGNMVSVEFNLLYRFHSCISKKDERWINDFFLKLFPGRRVDDLENVGLAELGKALAEFDKSIPAEPSERTFDGLKRQANGRFRDQDLVRILEEAMEDPAGSFGPHMVPKALRIVEIQGIIQARRWGCASLNEFREFFGLKRYGKFSDITSDEEIAHRLEKLYTHPDMVEMYPGMMIEDIKPPRNPGAGICPTYTVGRAVLADAITLVRSDRFLTVDFTVSSLTAWGMNEVTGDPKTLGGSMLYKLIQRGVPGWFPFNSIAVMQPMYTKKANIEIAKELGTLEQYSLEPAKPPKLPVVISTAAGIKQVLGNPDTFPLGWGEVLNNIFYGKRDVGWFMLAGTEPRNIDHRNKSAEAFSKLPNLQQAIYQMIERVGADLLAKADFTVQGGVHQIDLIRDVAIPVNTQYTADLFYMDLRTDENPEGKLSVAELYKSMVNLRIWATNNTDSAEAWNRRRRANEGAQVIIDSTRPLVDEVVRSRGFGLGLSSALHKRFGRQASLQEGSLRSLGLKFVETLLGQGATAENVVDQLWLQAFGEIGVLVTTFYEIMEFFLRPENKSIWTQVENLAKEGNLTKLSTYVAEAQRLTSPFRVIRYPKTATEVEGKKVDQNNVLIVNIAAAGRDPANVPNADKFDPTRKQPELSGYSFGQHECLGRHMAITFLTGLVKLTAGLKNLRRAAPGTLGDVKTISVGAEDRIYLNDSWSYFGFNTSNWKVQFDGYN
;
A
#
# COMPACT_ATOMS: atom_id res chain seq x y z
N MET A 1 13.39 10.92 -18.62
CA MET A 1 12.21 11.79 -18.83
C MET A 1 12.53 12.73 -19.98
N PRO A 2 11.57 13.06 -20.87
CA PRO A 2 11.75 14.16 -21.82
C PRO A 2 12.09 15.46 -21.08
N PHE A 3 12.96 16.31 -21.64
CA PHE A 3 13.36 17.56 -20.98
C PHE A 3 12.21 18.55 -20.80
N ASP A 4 11.15 18.43 -21.60
CA ASP A 4 9.97 19.27 -21.55
C ASP A 4 8.85 18.71 -20.65
N GLU A 5 9.10 17.62 -19.92
CA GLU A 5 8.13 17.05 -19.00
C GLU A 5 7.88 18.00 -17.81
N LYS A 6 6.60 18.24 -17.51
CA LYS A 6 6.17 19.08 -16.38
C LYS A 6 6.16 18.26 -15.10
N TYR A 7 6.54 18.88 -13.98
CA TYR A 7 6.50 18.22 -12.68
C TYR A 7 5.07 17.84 -12.28
N GLN A 8 4.92 16.64 -11.70
CA GLN A 8 3.72 16.21 -11.01
C GLN A 8 4.07 15.59 -9.66
N ALA A 9 3.26 15.93 -8.66
CA ALA A 9 3.37 15.32 -7.35
C ALA A 9 2.81 13.88 -7.40
N GLY A 10 3.65 12.92 -6.98
CA GLY A 10 3.24 11.53 -6.76
C GLY A 10 3.22 10.60 -7.97
N GLU A 11 3.07 11.12 -9.20
CA GLU A 11 2.82 10.32 -10.42
C GLU A 11 3.50 10.91 -11.67
N SER A 12 3.34 10.24 -12.82
CA SER A 12 3.71 10.73 -14.16
C SER A 12 2.49 10.73 -15.07
N TYR A 13 2.34 11.73 -15.96
CA TYR A 13 1.15 11.91 -16.80
C TYR A 13 0.95 10.80 -17.85
N GLY A 14 2.03 10.10 -18.21
CA GLY A 14 2.00 9.05 -19.22
C GLY A 14 2.04 7.66 -18.59
N ASP A 15 1.14 6.79 -19.05
CA ASP A 15 1.30 5.35 -18.84
C ASP A 15 2.61 4.88 -19.48
N ALA A 16 3.29 3.92 -18.85
CA ALA A 16 4.44 3.29 -19.44
C ALA A 16 4.02 2.59 -20.75
N ARG A 17 4.53 3.07 -21.89
CA ARG A 17 4.28 2.44 -23.19
C ARG A 17 4.95 1.07 -23.24
N THR A 18 4.18 0.01 -23.02
CA THR A 18 4.61 -1.36 -23.33
C THR A 18 4.52 -1.58 -24.83
N THR A 19 5.67 -1.65 -25.50
CA THR A 19 5.73 -2.01 -26.92
C THR A 19 5.62 -3.54 -27.02
N ALA A 20 4.39 -4.04 -27.16
CA ALA A 20 4.18 -5.43 -27.52
C ALA A 20 4.64 -5.63 -28.98
N SER A 21 5.67 -6.45 -29.19
CA SER A 21 6.06 -6.94 -30.52
C SER A 21 6.00 -8.46 -30.53
N HIS A 22 5.60 -9.01 -31.68
CA HIS A 22 5.22 -10.42 -31.81
C HIS A 22 6.44 -11.30 -32.13
N LEU A 23 6.64 -12.34 -31.32
CA LEU A 23 7.48 -13.50 -31.66
C LEU A 23 6.52 -14.69 -31.72
N ASN A 24 6.49 -15.41 -32.85
CA ASN A 24 5.42 -16.35 -33.19
C ASN A 24 5.87 -17.81 -33.23
N THR A 25 7.17 -18.10 -33.04
CA THR A 25 7.68 -19.48 -33.08
C THR A 25 8.50 -19.87 -31.84
N PRO A 26 8.47 -21.14 -31.39
CA PRO A 26 9.31 -21.63 -30.30
C PRO A 26 10.81 -21.37 -30.49
N ALA A 27 11.29 -21.35 -31.74
CA ALA A 27 12.67 -21.03 -32.09
C ALA A 27 12.98 -19.53 -31.89
N GLU A 28 12.04 -18.64 -32.20
CA GLU A 28 12.17 -17.20 -31.93
C GLU A 28 12.14 -16.89 -30.43
N ILE A 29 11.29 -17.58 -29.65
CA ILE A 29 11.26 -17.47 -28.19
C ILE A 29 12.58 -17.96 -27.59
N ALA A 30 13.07 -19.13 -28.00
CA ALA A 30 14.36 -19.65 -27.55
C ALA A 30 15.53 -18.75 -27.96
N ALA A 31 15.53 -18.21 -29.20
CA ALA A 31 16.54 -17.26 -29.67
C ALA A 31 16.48 -15.92 -28.94
N ALA A 32 15.29 -15.44 -28.56
CA ALA A 32 15.11 -14.22 -27.78
C ALA A 32 15.53 -14.39 -26.31
N VAL A 33 15.21 -15.54 -25.68
CA VAL A 33 15.77 -15.96 -24.38
C VAL A 33 17.30 -16.00 -24.47
N LEU A 34 17.86 -16.47 -25.59
CA LEU A 34 19.30 -16.52 -25.90
C LEU A 34 19.92 -15.17 -26.30
N LYS A 35 19.12 -14.15 -26.64
CA LYS A 35 19.57 -12.79 -26.98
C LYS A 35 19.56 -11.85 -25.77
N ASP A 36 18.58 -12.00 -24.89
CA ASP A 36 18.50 -11.35 -23.56
C ASP A 36 19.35 -12.12 -22.49
N TYR A 37 20.09 -13.14 -22.95
CA TYR A 37 20.71 -14.25 -22.20
C TYR A 37 21.90 -13.94 -21.31
N ALA A 38 22.34 -12.68 -21.22
CA ALA A 38 23.34 -12.34 -20.22
C ALA A 38 22.84 -12.61 -18.79
N GLY A 39 21.52 -12.54 -18.55
CA GLY A 39 20.90 -12.82 -17.24
C GLY A 39 20.34 -14.24 -17.02
N ALA A 40 20.11 -15.02 -18.07
CA ALA A 40 19.46 -16.35 -17.97
C ALA A 40 20.43 -17.54 -17.89
N ARG A 41 21.73 -17.33 -18.18
CA ARG A 41 22.77 -18.37 -18.11
C ARG A 41 22.95 -18.99 -16.72
N ASP A 42 22.65 -18.23 -15.67
CA ASP A 42 22.79 -18.67 -14.28
C ASP A 42 21.52 -19.35 -13.73
N ALA A 43 20.44 -19.47 -14.53
CA ALA A 43 19.18 -20.11 -14.12
C ALA A 43 19.00 -21.53 -14.69
N ALA A 44 19.36 -21.72 -15.95
CA ALA A 44 19.06 -22.96 -16.68
C ALA A 44 20.07 -23.21 -17.80
N THR A 45 20.42 -24.47 -17.99
CA THR A 45 21.21 -24.94 -19.13
C THR A 45 20.38 -24.91 -20.42
N LEU A 46 21.04 -24.84 -21.58
CA LEU A 46 20.34 -24.86 -22.88
C LEU A 46 19.42 -26.08 -23.07
N PRO A 47 19.79 -27.31 -22.66
CA PRO A 47 18.87 -28.45 -22.69
C PRO A 47 17.64 -28.29 -21.79
N GLU A 48 17.78 -27.72 -20.59
CA GLU A 48 16.65 -27.45 -19.68
C GLU A 48 15.68 -26.41 -20.27
N LEU A 49 16.22 -25.36 -20.91
CA LEU A 49 15.43 -24.37 -21.62
C LEU A 49 14.66 -24.99 -22.80
N ILE A 50 15.33 -25.83 -23.61
CA ILE A 50 14.68 -26.55 -24.71
C ILE A 50 13.58 -27.48 -24.17
N GLY A 51 13.85 -28.22 -23.09
CA GLY A 51 12.87 -29.09 -22.44
C GLY A 51 11.66 -28.33 -21.89
N LEU A 52 11.88 -27.14 -21.30
CA LEU A 52 10.80 -26.27 -20.84
C LEU A 52 9.93 -25.79 -22.03
N VAL A 53 10.54 -25.28 -23.10
CA VAL A 53 9.81 -24.80 -24.29
C VAL A 53 9.01 -25.94 -24.96
N GLN A 54 9.60 -27.14 -25.03
CA GLN A 54 8.89 -28.33 -25.52
C GLN A 54 7.71 -28.70 -24.61
N SER A 55 7.87 -28.61 -23.29
CA SER A 55 6.78 -28.89 -22.34
C SER A 55 5.62 -27.89 -22.45
N LEU A 56 5.90 -26.61 -22.73
CA LEU A 56 4.90 -25.56 -22.95
C LEU A 56 4.08 -25.74 -24.24
N SER A 57 4.59 -26.55 -25.17
CA SER A 57 3.94 -26.85 -26.45
C SER A 57 3.31 -28.25 -26.49
N SER A 58 3.56 -29.08 -25.47
CA SER A 58 3.08 -30.45 -25.40
C SER A 58 1.65 -30.52 -24.86
N LYS A 59 0.86 -31.45 -25.40
CA LYS A 59 -0.45 -31.85 -24.85
C LYS A 59 -0.34 -33.05 -23.91
N GLU A 60 0.86 -33.57 -23.66
CA GLU A 60 1.07 -34.72 -22.77
C GLU A 60 1.05 -34.31 -21.29
N PRO A 61 0.61 -35.20 -20.38
CA PRO A 61 0.66 -34.95 -18.95
C PRO A 61 2.07 -34.59 -18.46
N SER A 62 2.16 -33.55 -17.65
CA SER A 62 3.41 -33.05 -17.08
C SER A 62 3.86 -33.90 -15.89
N ASP A 63 5.16 -34.21 -15.85
CA ASP A 63 5.81 -34.83 -14.69
C ASP A 63 6.31 -33.72 -13.75
N ASP A 64 5.51 -33.42 -12.72
CA ASP A 64 5.74 -32.35 -11.75
C ASP A 64 6.97 -32.57 -10.89
N ARG A 65 7.46 -33.81 -10.75
CA ARG A 65 8.73 -34.13 -10.08
C ARG A 65 9.95 -33.53 -10.79
N LYS A 66 9.82 -33.10 -12.04
CA LYS A 66 10.90 -32.40 -12.78
C LYS A 66 11.01 -30.91 -12.43
N GLY A 67 10.02 -30.33 -11.73
CA GLY A 67 10.07 -28.93 -11.30
C GLY A 67 9.99 -27.90 -12.42
N ASN A 68 9.34 -28.22 -13.55
CA ASN A 68 9.32 -27.34 -14.74
C ASN A 68 8.62 -26.00 -14.47
N THR A 69 7.59 -25.96 -13.61
CA THR A 69 6.90 -24.70 -13.27
C THR A 69 7.81 -23.81 -12.43
N GLU A 70 8.49 -24.41 -11.46
CA GLU A 70 9.43 -23.75 -10.57
C GLU A 70 10.67 -23.23 -11.33
N LEU A 71 11.16 -24.01 -12.31
CA LEU A 71 12.21 -23.58 -13.23
C LEU A 71 11.77 -22.39 -14.10
N MET A 72 10.52 -22.40 -14.60
CA MET A 72 9.98 -21.28 -15.36
C MET A 72 9.86 -20.01 -14.52
N ILE A 73 9.46 -20.14 -13.26
CA ILE A 73 9.43 -19.02 -12.30
C ILE A 73 10.84 -18.45 -12.12
N ASP A 74 11.85 -19.28 -11.86
CA ASP A 74 13.26 -18.88 -11.71
C ASP A 74 13.80 -18.14 -12.95
N ILE A 75 13.43 -18.59 -14.15
CA ILE A 75 13.75 -17.86 -15.39
C ILE A 75 13.04 -16.49 -15.43
N LEU A 76 11.73 -16.45 -15.16
CA LEU A 76 10.94 -15.22 -15.17
C LEU A 76 11.47 -14.17 -14.19
N THR A 77 11.95 -14.59 -13.01
CA THR A 77 12.49 -13.68 -12.00
C THR A 77 13.80 -13.02 -12.41
N LYS A 78 14.60 -13.68 -13.27
CA LYS A 78 15.91 -13.18 -13.73
C LYS A 78 15.81 -12.36 -15.01
N LEU A 79 14.67 -12.38 -15.70
CA LEU A 79 14.45 -11.56 -16.89
C LEU A 79 14.11 -10.11 -16.51
N PRO A 80 14.68 -9.09 -17.20
CA PRO A 80 14.33 -7.69 -16.97
C PRO A 80 12.84 -7.40 -17.22
N ALA A 81 12.26 -6.44 -16.49
CA ALA A 81 10.85 -6.06 -16.67
C ALA A 81 10.50 -5.54 -18.06
N THR A 82 11.49 -5.01 -18.79
CA THR A 82 11.35 -4.56 -20.18
C THR A 82 11.44 -5.71 -21.19
N SER A 83 11.75 -6.93 -20.76
CA SER A 83 11.89 -8.09 -21.66
C SER A 83 10.53 -8.55 -22.17
N GLN A 84 10.39 -8.57 -23.50
CA GLN A 84 9.21 -9.10 -24.17
C GLN A 84 9.02 -10.61 -23.92
N VAL A 85 10.13 -11.34 -23.79
CA VAL A 85 10.14 -12.77 -23.45
C VAL A 85 9.51 -13.02 -22.10
N ARG A 86 9.85 -12.20 -21.09
CA ARG A 86 9.25 -12.28 -19.75
C ARG A 86 7.73 -12.11 -19.81
N GLN A 87 7.24 -11.13 -20.57
CA GLN A 87 5.81 -10.89 -20.75
C GLN A 87 5.11 -12.08 -21.43
N GLN A 88 5.66 -12.62 -22.52
CA GLN A 88 5.06 -13.75 -23.25
C GLN A 88 5.00 -15.03 -22.39
N LEU A 89 6.08 -15.35 -21.70
CA LEU A 89 6.15 -16.51 -20.79
C LEU A 89 5.19 -16.35 -19.61
N THR A 90 5.07 -15.15 -19.04
CA THR A 90 4.09 -14.85 -17.98
C THR A 90 2.66 -15.05 -18.48
N ASN A 91 2.34 -14.51 -19.66
CA ASN A 91 1.02 -14.68 -20.28
C ASN A 91 0.73 -16.15 -20.56
N LYS A 92 1.73 -16.95 -20.99
CA LYS A 92 1.55 -18.38 -21.24
C LYS A 92 1.35 -19.18 -19.95
N LEU A 93 2.04 -18.81 -18.87
CA LEU A 93 1.82 -19.41 -17.55
C LEU A 93 0.40 -19.12 -17.05
N ILE A 94 -0.08 -17.87 -17.15
CA ILE A 94 -1.45 -17.51 -16.75
C ILE A 94 -2.49 -18.26 -17.61
N ASP A 95 -2.31 -18.27 -18.93
CA ASP A 95 -3.15 -19.02 -19.87
C ASP A 95 -3.23 -20.52 -19.53
N SER A 96 -2.07 -21.15 -19.26
CA SER A 96 -2.02 -22.56 -18.87
C SER A 96 -2.69 -22.82 -17.52
N LEU A 97 -2.51 -21.95 -16.53
CA LEU A 97 -3.13 -22.11 -15.21
C LEU A 97 -4.65 -21.90 -15.28
N TRP A 98 -5.10 -20.90 -16.03
CA TRP A 98 -6.51 -20.61 -16.27
C TRP A 98 -7.22 -21.78 -16.96
N ASN A 99 -6.64 -22.34 -18.03
CA ASN A 99 -7.24 -23.43 -18.80
C ASN A 99 -7.25 -24.79 -18.09
N ASN A 100 -6.65 -24.91 -16.88
CA ASN A 100 -6.79 -26.12 -16.07
C ASN A 100 -8.18 -26.23 -15.40
N LEU A 101 -8.98 -25.16 -15.40
CA LEU A 101 -10.31 -25.12 -14.80
C LEU A 101 -11.38 -24.74 -15.83
N GLN A 102 -12.63 -25.11 -15.55
CA GLN A 102 -13.80 -24.74 -16.36
C GLN A 102 -14.40 -23.42 -15.87
N HIS A 103 -14.72 -22.51 -16.79
CA HIS A 103 -15.22 -21.17 -16.47
C HIS A 103 -16.51 -20.84 -17.25
N PRO A 104 -17.70 -20.87 -16.62
CA PRO A 104 -17.97 -21.41 -15.28
C PRO A 104 -17.95 -22.95 -15.26
N PRO A 105 -17.88 -23.58 -14.08
CA PRO A 105 -18.02 -25.03 -13.95
C PRO A 105 -19.34 -25.56 -14.54
N LEU A 106 -19.28 -26.71 -15.21
CA LEU A 106 -20.45 -27.33 -15.86
C LEU A 106 -21.16 -28.39 -14.99
N SER A 107 -20.69 -28.63 -13.77
CA SER A 107 -21.18 -29.68 -12.88
C SER A 107 -21.24 -29.21 -11.44
N TYR A 108 -22.28 -29.64 -10.72
CA TYR A 108 -22.59 -29.23 -9.35
C TYR A 108 -22.98 -30.45 -8.52
N VAL A 109 -22.82 -30.35 -7.20
CA VAL A 109 -23.39 -31.35 -6.28
C VAL A 109 -24.91 -31.16 -6.17
N GLY A 110 -25.67 -32.25 -6.35
CA GLY A 110 -27.13 -32.23 -6.25
C GLY A 110 -27.60 -32.34 -4.80
N GLY A 111 -28.69 -31.66 -4.44
CA GLY A 111 -29.33 -31.76 -3.13
C GLY A 111 -30.44 -32.81 -3.06
N ASP A 112 -30.79 -33.23 -1.85
CA ASP A 112 -31.98 -34.04 -1.57
C ASP A 112 -33.25 -33.27 -1.95
N ALA A 113 -34.22 -33.95 -2.56
CA ALA A 113 -35.54 -33.37 -2.78
C ALA A 113 -36.17 -33.01 -1.42
N LYS A 114 -36.56 -31.74 -1.23
CA LYS A 114 -37.33 -31.31 -0.06
C LYS A 114 -38.73 -31.92 -0.15
N TYR A 115 -39.16 -32.58 0.92
CA TYR A 115 -40.55 -33.02 1.11
C TYR A 115 -41.09 -32.37 2.38
N ASP A 116 -42.10 -31.51 2.25
CA ASP A 116 -42.80 -30.92 3.39
C ASP A 116 -43.97 -31.83 3.81
N VAL A 117 -44.17 -32.00 5.13
CA VAL A 117 -45.33 -32.72 5.68
C VAL A 117 -46.44 -31.70 5.90
N VAL A 118 -47.57 -31.88 5.20
CA VAL A 118 -48.80 -31.09 5.41
C VAL A 118 -49.75 -31.91 6.30
N ASN A 119 -50.17 -31.38 7.45
CA ASN A 119 -50.89 -32.16 8.46
C ASN A 119 -52.43 -32.14 8.27
N SER A 120 -52.99 -31.31 7.39
CA SER A 120 -54.42 -31.39 7.02
C SER A 120 -54.80 -30.69 5.70
N LYS A 121 -55.99 -31.03 5.15
CA LYS A 121 -56.58 -30.38 3.96
C LYS A 121 -56.97 -28.90 4.19
N GLU A 122 -57.01 -28.42 5.43
CA GLU A 122 -57.28 -27.01 5.76
C GLU A 122 -56.01 -26.15 5.72
N GLU A 123 -54.83 -26.72 6.03
CA GLU A 123 -53.53 -26.06 5.79
C GLU A 123 -53.24 -25.87 4.28
N ALA A 124 -53.75 -26.76 3.43
CA ALA A 124 -53.62 -26.64 1.97
C ALA A 124 -54.46 -25.49 1.38
N ALA A 125 -55.50 -25.03 2.08
CA ALA A 125 -56.36 -23.92 1.64
C ALA A 125 -55.99 -22.56 2.28
N GLY A 126 -55.19 -22.57 3.36
CA GLY A 126 -54.66 -21.35 4.00
C GLY A 126 -53.32 -20.87 3.43
N ALA A 127 -52.65 -21.65 2.58
CA ALA A 127 -51.34 -21.34 2.01
C ALA A 127 -51.36 -20.42 0.76
N ASN A 128 -52.47 -19.70 0.54
CA ASN A 128 -52.62 -18.77 -0.59
C ASN A 128 -53.15 -17.40 -0.14
N HIS A 129 -52.48 -16.78 0.84
CA HIS A 129 -52.40 -15.33 1.03
C HIS A 129 -51.07 -15.04 1.77
N GLY A 130 -50.06 -14.37 1.21
CA GLY A 130 -49.87 -13.77 -0.10
C GLY A 130 -48.44 -13.97 -0.64
N SER A 131 -48.12 -13.20 -1.68
CA SER A 131 -46.84 -13.19 -2.37
C SER A 131 -45.63 -13.20 -1.43
N ASN A 132 -44.63 -14.02 -1.75
CA ASN A 132 -43.23 -13.86 -1.34
C ASN A 132 -42.85 -12.39 -1.11
N THR A 133 -42.81 -11.92 0.14
CA THR A 133 -42.06 -10.72 0.60
C THR A 133 -42.25 -10.55 2.12
N ASP A 134 -41.71 -11.44 2.95
CA ASP A 134 -41.60 -11.17 4.40
C ASP A 134 -40.17 -11.36 4.98
N ASP A 135 -39.17 -11.71 4.15
CA ASP A 135 -37.75 -11.71 4.56
C ASP A 135 -36.99 -10.41 4.16
N ASP A 136 -37.68 -9.42 3.61
CA ASP A 136 -37.06 -8.36 2.81
C ASP A 136 -37.38 -6.93 3.26
N ILE A 137 -37.73 -6.73 4.54
CA ILE A 137 -37.95 -5.41 5.12
C ILE A 137 -37.28 -5.32 6.48
N MET A 138 -36.19 -4.55 6.56
CA MET A 138 -35.60 -4.13 7.83
C MET A 138 -36.01 -2.69 8.11
N THR A 139 -36.48 -2.43 9.34
CA THR A 139 -36.75 -1.08 9.83
C THR A 139 -35.67 -0.73 10.85
N PHE A 140 -34.94 0.36 10.64
CA PHE A 140 -33.91 0.81 11.57
C PHE A 140 -34.05 2.31 11.86
N GLU A 141 -33.64 2.71 13.06
CA GLU A 141 -33.64 4.11 13.49
C GLU A 141 -32.34 4.78 13.03
N SER A 142 -32.45 5.91 12.33
CA SER A 142 -31.29 6.68 11.89
C SER A 142 -30.49 7.21 13.11
N PRO A 143 -29.19 6.89 13.25
CA PRO A 143 -28.39 7.28 14.42
C PRO A 143 -28.37 8.80 14.62
N GLY A 144 -28.99 9.27 15.72
CA GLY A 144 -29.00 10.67 16.13
C GLY A 144 -30.17 11.53 15.63
N THR A 145 -31.21 10.94 15.01
CA THR A 145 -32.38 11.70 14.52
C THR A 145 -33.75 11.19 14.98
N GLY A 146 -33.87 9.95 15.49
CA GLY A 146 -35.15 9.40 15.96
C GLY A 146 -36.12 8.94 14.87
N ILE A 147 -35.68 8.89 13.60
CA ILE A 147 -36.54 8.62 12.44
C ILE A 147 -36.38 7.16 11.99
N LEU A 148 -37.51 6.42 11.90
CA LEU A 148 -37.55 5.06 11.34
C LEU A 148 -37.46 5.10 9.80
N LEU A 149 -36.49 4.36 9.25
CA LEU A 149 -36.30 4.18 7.81
C LEU A 149 -36.71 2.77 7.38
N ARG A 150 -37.44 2.65 6.26
CA ARG A 150 -37.88 1.38 5.65
C ARG A 150 -37.07 1.09 4.39
N GLN A 151 -36.40 -0.06 4.33
CA GLN A 151 -35.75 -0.55 3.12
C GLN A 151 -36.50 -1.77 2.58
N VAL A 152 -36.69 -1.83 1.26
CA VAL A 152 -37.32 -2.96 0.54
C VAL A 152 -36.24 -3.67 -0.26
N PHE A 153 -36.12 -4.99 -0.10
CA PHE A 153 -35.34 -5.82 -1.01
C PHE A 153 -36.27 -6.48 -2.02
N SER A 154 -36.40 -5.90 -3.21
CA SER A 154 -36.93 -6.62 -4.37
C SER A 154 -36.62 -5.84 -5.64
N GLY A 155 -35.81 -6.42 -6.51
CA GLY A 155 -35.41 -5.87 -7.80
C GLY A 155 -34.01 -5.27 -7.77
N ALA A 156 -33.16 -5.63 -8.74
CA ALA A 156 -31.84 -5.03 -8.91
C ALA A 156 -31.96 -3.50 -8.87
N SER A 157 -31.42 -2.87 -7.84
CA SER A 157 -31.15 -1.43 -7.92
C SER A 157 -30.07 -1.21 -8.98
N ASN A 158 -30.04 -0.03 -9.59
CA ASN A 158 -28.97 0.34 -10.52
C ASN A 158 -27.56 0.17 -9.88
N ASP A 159 -27.47 0.21 -8.55
CA ASP A 159 -26.24 0.09 -7.78
C ASP A 159 -25.62 -1.33 -7.79
N ALA A 160 -26.41 -2.39 -8.08
CA ALA A 160 -25.90 -3.76 -8.21
C ALA A 160 -24.89 -3.91 -9.36
N HIS A 161 -24.90 -2.99 -10.32
CA HIS A 161 -23.92 -2.91 -11.40
C HIS A 161 -22.66 -2.12 -11.00
N GLN A 162 -22.72 -1.30 -9.95
CA GLN A 162 -21.60 -0.46 -9.52
C GLN A 162 -20.82 -1.04 -8.35
N TYR A 163 -21.49 -1.75 -7.43
CA TYR A 163 -20.90 -2.25 -6.19
C TYR A 163 -21.07 -3.75 -6.03
N ARG A 164 -20.21 -4.35 -5.19
CA ARG A 164 -20.38 -5.72 -4.71
C ARG A 164 -21.67 -5.80 -3.89
N THR A 165 -22.61 -6.63 -4.33
CA THR A 165 -23.80 -6.99 -3.54
C THR A 165 -23.39 -7.74 -2.26
N ALA A 166 -24.31 -7.88 -1.31
CA ALA A 166 -23.99 -8.46 -0.01
C ALA A 166 -23.80 -9.99 -0.06
N ASP A 167 -24.48 -10.67 -0.99
CA ASP A 167 -24.42 -12.11 -1.20
C ASP A 167 -23.46 -12.51 -2.35
N GLY A 168 -22.86 -11.54 -3.04
CA GLY A 168 -21.98 -11.77 -4.19
C GLY A 168 -22.70 -11.95 -5.53
N SER A 169 -24.04 -11.82 -5.57
CA SER A 169 -24.80 -11.79 -6.82
C SER A 169 -24.42 -10.59 -7.70
N TYR A 170 -24.74 -10.65 -8.99
CA TYR A 170 -24.38 -9.66 -10.02
C TYR A 170 -22.86 -9.47 -10.20
N ASN A 171 -22.00 -10.35 -9.69
CA ASN A 171 -20.60 -10.34 -10.12
C ASN A 171 -20.50 -10.70 -11.61
N ASN A 172 -21.21 -11.75 -12.06
CA ASN A 172 -21.44 -11.98 -13.48
C ASN A 172 -22.74 -11.28 -13.90
N ILE A 173 -22.67 -10.38 -14.89
CA ILE A 173 -23.82 -9.61 -15.37
C ILE A 173 -24.80 -10.46 -16.19
N VAL A 174 -24.29 -11.47 -16.92
CA VAL A 174 -25.09 -12.38 -17.76
C VAL A 174 -25.81 -13.42 -16.90
N SER A 175 -25.15 -13.90 -15.84
CA SER A 175 -25.65 -14.88 -14.87
C SER A 175 -25.58 -14.31 -13.46
N PRO A 176 -26.49 -13.41 -13.04
CA PRO A 176 -26.41 -12.70 -11.77
C PRO A 176 -26.30 -13.57 -10.52
N GLN A 177 -26.79 -14.81 -10.54
CA GLN A 177 -26.71 -15.71 -9.38
C GLN A 177 -25.43 -16.56 -9.36
N LEU A 178 -24.55 -16.44 -10.36
CA LEU A 178 -23.32 -17.21 -10.39
C LEU A 178 -22.42 -16.80 -9.23
N GLY A 179 -22.13 -17.75 -8.35
CA GLY A 179 -21.24 -17.59 -7.20
C GLY A 179 -21.85 -16.88 -6.00
N SER A 180 -23.16 -16.63 -5.98
CA SER A 180 -23.82 -16.01 -4.82
C SER A 180 -23.89 -16.98 -3.63
N ALA A 181 -23.91 -16.42 -2.42
CA ALA A 181 -24.11 -17.16 -1.19
C ALA A 181 -25.44 -17.94 -1.23
N GLY A 182 -25.46 -19.13 -0.64
CA GLY A 182 -26.58 -20.08 -0.71
C GLY A 182 -26.56 -21.00 -1.95
N SER A 183 -25.62 -20.80 -2.87
CA SER A 183 -25.47 -21.63 -4.07
C SER A 183 -24.89 -23.03 -3.76
N PRO A 184 -25.25 -24.04 -4.58
CA PRO A 184 -24.60 -25.35 -4.51
C PRO A 184 -23.13 -25.25 -4.91
N TYR A 185 -22.27 -26.06 -4.28
CA TYR A 185 -20.88 -26.19 -4.71
C TYR A 185 -20.79 -26.74 -6.13
N ALA A 186 -19.80 -26.26 -6.88
CA ALA A 186 -19.40 -26.91 -8.11
C ALA A 186 -18.72 -28.27 -7.83
N LYS A 187 -18.63 -29.10 -8.85
CA LYS A 187 -17.83 -30.32 -8.88
C LYS A 187 -16.96 -30.31 -10.13
N SER A 188 -15.67 -30.03 -9.93
CA SER A 188 -14.74 -29.79 -11.04
C SER A 188 -14.28 -31.08 -11.71
N VAL A 189 -14.16 -32.17 -10.94
CA VAL A 189 -13.59 -33.43 -11.45
C VAL A 189 -14.65 -34.52 -11.52
N ARG A 190 -14.77 -35.11 -12.71
CA ARG A 190 -15.64 -36.26 -12.93
C ARG A 190 -15.04 -37.51 -12.29
N SER A 191 -15.82 -38.16 -11.44
CA SER A 191 -15.48 -39.46 -10.85
C SER A 191 -15.90 -40.57 -11.81
N SER A 192 -14.95 -41.18 -12.49
CA SER A 192 -15.15 -42.27 -13.44
C SER A 192 -14.59 -43.61 -12.94
N LYS A 193 -13.57 -43.56 -12.08
CA LYS A 193 -12.95 -44.74 -11.48
C LYS A 193 -13.87 -45.38 -10.47
N ARG A 194 -14.04 -46.70 -10.61
CA ARG A 194 -14.72 -47.53 -9.60
C ARG A 194 -13.79 -47.75 -8.42
N LEU A 195 -14.08 -47.09 -7.30
CA LEU A 195 -13.43 -47.33 -6.02
C LEU A 195 -14.01 -48.58 -5.33
N HIS A 196 -13.34 -49.09 -4.29
CA HIS A 196 -13.86 -50.21 -3.50
C HIS A 196 -15.24 -49.87 -2.92
N GLY A 197 -16.17 -50.85 -2.98
CA GLY A 197 -17.48 -50.73 -2.35
C GLY A 197 -17.39 -50.61 -0.83
N VAL A 198 -16.38 -51.26 -0.22
CA VAL A 198 -15.97 -51.05 1.17
C VAL A 198 -14.63 -50.33 1.15
N ARG A 199 -14.62 -49.04 1.47
CA ARG A 199 -13.39 -48.23 1.57
C ARG A 199 -12.74 -48.43 2.94
N PRO A 200 -11.43 -48.16 3.08
CA PRO A 200 -10.78 -48.14 4.39
C PRO A 200 -11.52 -47.25 5.39
N ASP A 201 -11.49 -47.60 6.68
CA ASP A 201 -12.07 -46.76 7.71
C ASP A 201 -11.40 -45.38 7.74
N ALA A 202 -12.19 -44.32 7.89
CA ALA A 202 -11.66 -42.95 7.85
C ALA A 202 -10.77 -42.63 9.05
N GLY A 203 -11.08 -43.18 10.23
CA GLY A 203 -10.23 -43.05 11.41
C GLY A 203 -8.91 -43.78 11.22
N GLN A 204 -8.97 -45.00 10.68
CA GLN A 204 -7.78 -45.76 10.32
C GLN A 204 -6.90 -45.03 9.30
N LEU A 205 -7.47 -44.39 8.27
CA LEU A 205 -6.71 -43.57 7.33
C LEU A 205 -6.01 -42.40 8.01
N PHE A 206 -6.68 -41.71 8.94
CA PHE A 206 -6.07 -40.64 9.70
C PHE A 206 -4.92 -41.15 10.58
N ASP A 207 -5.20 -42.16 11.42
CA ASP A 207 -4.25 -42.68 12.40
C ASP A 207 -2.99 -43.26 11.74
N LEU A 208 -3.18 -43.97 10.61
CA LEU A 208 -2.09 -44.62 9.91
C LEU A 208 -1.29 -43.70 8.98
N LEU A 209 -1.89 -42.62 8.44
CA LEU A 209 -1.26 -41.88 7.34
C LEU A 209 -1.08 -40.37 7.62
N MET A 210 -1.97 -39.77 8.43
CA MET A 210 -2.06 -38.30 8.56
C MET A 210 -1.64 -37.80 9.95
N ALA A 211 -1.93 -38.56 11.00
CA ALA A 211 -1.75 -38.15 12.39
C ALA A 211 -0.28 -37.82 12.71
N ARG A 212 -0.04 -36.64 13.28
CA ARG A 212 1.26 -36.19 13.75
C ARG A 212 1.75 -37.07 14.88
N GLN A 213 2.92 -37.66 14.69
CA GLN A 213 3.58 -38.49 15.70
C GLN A 213 4.26 -37.61 16.76
N GLU A 214 4.42 -38.15 17.97
CA GLU A 214 5.14 -37.46 19.04
C GLU A 214 6.59 -37.19 18.61
N GLY A 215 7.05 -35.94 18.79
CA GLY A 215 8.36 -35.51 18.29
C GLY A 215 8.47 -35.38 16.76
N GLY A 216 7.40 -35.66 16.01
CA GLY A 216 7.38 -35.66 14.54
C GLY A 216 7.13 -34.32 13.86
N PHE A 217 6.99 -33.22 14.61
CA PHE A 217 6.80 -31.88 14.03
C PHE A 217 8.02 -31.46 13.19
N LYS A 218 7.77 -31.04 11.95
CA LYS A 218 8.75 -30.46 11.04
C LYS A 218 8.33 -29.05 10.67
N GLU A 219 9.23 -28.10 10.86
CA GLU A 219 9.05 -26.72 10.38
C GLU A 219 9.06 -26.69 8.85
N ASN A 220 8.34 -25.72 8.28
CA ASN A 220 8.45 -25.42 6.86
C ASN A 220 9.90 -25.02 6.51
N GLN A 221 10.44 -25.63 5.46
CA GLN A 221 11.87 -25.53 5.11
C GLN A 221 12.28 -24.17 4.54
N ALA A 222 11.34 -23.38 4.02
CA ALA A 222 11.62 -22.02 3.52
C ALA A 222 11.49 -20.95 4.63
N GLY A 223 11.17 -21.34 5.86
CA GLY A 223 11.04 -20.42 6.99
C GLY A 223 9.75 -19.59 6.99
N ILE A 224 8.69 -20.12 6.38
CA ILE A 224 7.33 -19.54 6.39
C ILE A 224 6.80 -19.43 7.83
N SER A 225 6.21 -18.29 8.17
CA SER A 225 5.58 -18.05 9.46
C SER A 225 4.10 -18.44 9.46
N SER A 226 3.51 -18.56 10.66
CA SER A 226 2.07 -18.81 10.82
C SER A 226 1.18 -17.72 10.22
N MET A 227 1.70 -16.50 10.01
CA MET A 227 0.97 -15.40 9.34
C MET A 227 0.45 -15.79 7.96
N LEU A 228 1.20 -16.60 7.19
CA LEU A 228 0.77 -17.07 5.88
C LEU A 228 -0.53 -17.89 6.00
N PHE A 229 -0.59 -18.78 6.99
CA PHE A 229 -1.75 -19.63 7.22
C PHE A 229 -2.90 -18.90 7.92
N TYR A 230 -2.63 -17.79 8.61
CA TYR A 230 -3.68 -16.90 9.11
C TYR A 230 -4.37 -16.16 7.96
N HIS A 231 -3.61 -15.68 6.98
CA HIS A 231 -4.19 -15.10 5.76
C HIS A 231 -4.94 -16.16 4.94
N ALA A 232 -4.38 -17.36 4.81
CA ALA A 232 -5.07 -18.49 4.18
C ALA A 232 -6.39 -18.81 4.87
N SER A 233 -6.44 -18.80 6.20
CA SER A 233 -7.68 -19.02 6.97
C SER A 233 -8.76 -17.99 6.65
N ILE A 234 -8.38 -16.72 6.43
CA ILE A 234 -9.32 -15.69 5.98
C ILE A 234 -9.83 -15.99 4.57
N ILE A 235 -8.95 -16.31 3.61
CA ILE A 235 -9.34 -16.70 2.23
C ILE A 235 -10.32 -17.89 2.27
N ILE A 236 -10.00 -18.92 3.06
CA ILE A 236 -10.82 -20.13 3.17
C ILE A 236 -12.21 -19.79 3.72
N HIS A 237 -12.28 -18.97 4.77
CA HIS A 237 -13.56 -18.56 5.35
C HIS A 237 -14.33 -17.56 4.49
N ASP A 238 -13.65 -16.89 3.55
CA ASP A 238 -14.27 -15.99 2.57
C ASP A 238 -15.06 -16.76 1.53
N ILE A 239 -14.46 -17.81 0.97
CA ILE A 239 -15.04 -18.54 -0.16
C ILE A 239 -15.69 -19.88 0.22
N PHE A 240 -15.47 -20.40 1.43
CA PHE A 240 -16.06 -21.66 1.91
C PHE A 240 -16.82 -21.54 3.23
N ARG A 241 -18.13 -21.81 3.18
CA ARG A 241 -18.98 -21.93 4.37
C ARG A 241 -20.06 -22.98 4.14
N THR A 242 -19.71 -24.26 4.25
CA THR A 242 -20.67 -25.35 4.04
C THR A 242 -21.87 -25.22 4.96
N ASN A 243 -23.08 -25.21 4.38
CA ASN A 243 -24.32 -25.10 5.13
C ASN A 243 -24.50 -26.31 6.06
N ARG A 244 -24.95 -26.04 7.30
CA ARG A 244 -25.08 -27.06 8.34
C ARG A 244 -26.20 -28.09 8.07
N THR A 245 -27.20 -27.72 7.27
CA THR A 245 -28.37 -28.56 6.97
C THR A 245 -28.28 -29.22 5.61
N ASP A 246 -27.83 -28.48 4.60
CA ASP A 246 -27.63 -28.96 3.23
C ASP A 246 -26.14 -28.82 2.88
N THR A 247 -25.36 -29.87 3.16
CA THR A 247 -23.90 -29.82 3.00
C THR A 247 -23.43 -29.73 1.54
N ASN A 248 -24.35 -29.66 0.57
CA ASN A 248 -24.05 -29.39 -0.83
C ASN A 248 -23.98 -27.89 -1.15
N LYS A 249 -24.35 -27.00 -0.22
CA LYS A 249 -24.36 -25.55 -0.42
C LYS A 249 -23.30 -24.83 0.39
N SER A 250 -22.89 -23.67 -0.11
CA SER A 250 -22.07 -22.69 0.63
C SER A 250 -22.94 -21.52 1.06
N ASP A 251 -22.89 -21.14 2.34
CA ASP A 251 -23.53 -19.94 2.90
C ASP A 251 -22.71 -18.65 2.67
N THR A 252 -21.61 -18.72 1.91
CA THR A 252 -20.82 -17.55 1.50
C THR A 252 -20.65 -17.52 -0.02
N SER A 253 -20.27 -16.36 -0.55
CA SER A 253 -20.04 -16.16 -1.98
C SER A 253 -18.79 -16.92 -2.46
N SER A 254 -18.67 -17.12 -3.78
CA SER A 254 -17.48 -17.71 -4.41
C SER A 254 -16.41 -16.68 -4.78
N TYR A 255 -16.48 -15.47 -4.23
CA TYR A 255 -15.63 -14.33 -4.58
C TYR A 255 -14.75 -13.90 -3.40
N LEU A 256 -13.63 -13.25 -3.70
CA LEU A 256 -12.76 -12.64 -2.69
C LEU A 256 -13.34 -11.27 -2.26
N ASP A 257 -14.44 -11.30 -1.52
CA ASP A 257 -15.20 -10.11 -1.11
C ASP A 257 -15.13 -9.80 0.39
N LEU A 258 -14.21 -10.49 1.10
CA LEU A 258 -13.89 -10.33 2.51
C LEU A 258 -15.12 -10.49 3.41
N ALA A 259 -15.99 -11.44 3.08
CA ALA A 259 -17.15 -11.88 3.86
C ALA A 259 -16.84 -12.18 5.34
N PRO A 260 -15.64 -12.64 5.76
CA PRO A 260 -15.35 -12.81 7.18
C PRO A 260 -15.41 -11.49 7.96
N LEU A 261 -15.08 -10.37 7.31
CA LEU A 261 -15.24 -9.03 7.86
C LEU A 261 -16.69 -8.53 7.70
N TYR A 262 -17.22 -8.57 6.48
CA TYR A 262 -18.47 -7.88 6.12
C TYR A 262 -19.75 -8.71 6.33
N GLY A 263 -19.70 -10.03 6.14
CA GLY A 263 -20.87 -10.91 6.07
C GLY A 263 -21.33 -11.18 4.63
N SER A 264 -22.13 -12.24 4.47
CA SER A 264 -22.56 -12.81 3.17
C SER A 264 -24.03 -12.50 2.85
N SER A 265 -24.65 -11.56 3.58
CA SER A 265 -26.01 -11.06 3.35
C SER A 265 -26.15 -9.64 3.87
N LEU A 266 -27.13 -8.86 3.39
CA LEU A 266 -27.24 -7.47 3.85
C LEU A 266 -27.55 -7.40 5.35
N ARG A 267 -28.37 -8.31 5.87
CA ARG A 267 -28.63 -8.42 7.32
C ARG A 267 -27.33 -8.53 8.12
N GLU A 268 -26.39 -9.36 7.67
CA GLU A 268 -25.10 -9.55 8.33
C GLU A 268 -24.19 -8.33 8.18
N GLN A 269 -24.19 -7.67 7.02
CA GLN A 269 -23.46 -6.41 6.82
C GLN A 269 -23.97 -5.28 7.71
N LEU A 270 -25.29 -5.16 7.89
CA LEU A 270 -25.88 -4.15 8.77
C LEU A 270 -25.46 -4.35 10.24
N GLN A 271 -25.23 -5.60 10.68
CA GLN A 271 -24.80 -5.89 12.06
C GLN A 271 -23.39 -5.37 12.39
N VAL A 272 -22.51 -5.26 11.39
CA VAL A 272 -21.12 -4.81 11.58
C VAL A 272 -20.93 -3.31 11.29
N ARG A 273 -21.92 -2.64 10.69
CA ARG A 273 -21.86 -1.21 10.32
C ARG A 273 -22.30 -0.28 11.45
N THR A 274 -21.79 0.94 11.44
CA THR A 274 -22.31 2.05 12.28
C THR A 274 -23.51 2.74 11.63
N LEU A 275 -23.73 2.51 10.34
CA LEU A 275 -24.71 3.22 9.49
C LEU A 275 -24.47 4.73 9.44
N LYS A 276 -23.22 5.15 9.66
CA LYS A 276 -22.79 6.53 9.60
C LYS A 276 -21.46 6.65 8.88
N GLU A 277 -21.42 7.50 7.85
CA GLU A 277 -20.22 7.85 7.07
C GLU A 277 -19.50 6.62 6.46
N GLY A 278 -20.24 5.56 6.18
CA GLY A 278 -19.75 4.33 5.59
C GLY A 278 -18.93 3.45 6.53
N LYS A 279 -18.89 3.74 7.84
CA LYS A 279 -17.98 3.09 8.79
C LYS A 279 -18.49 1.75 9.33
N LEU A 280 -17.55 0.90 9.71
CA LEU A 280 -17.76 -0.30 10.52
C LEU A 280 -17.65 0.03 12.02
N LYS A 281 -18.37 -0.73 12.85
CA LYS A 281 -18.19 -0.72 14.30
C LYS A 281 -16.72 -1.03 14.63
N PRO A 282 -16.09 -0.34 15.60
CA PRO A 282 -14.66 -0.50 15.86
C PRO A 282 -14.25 -1.95 16.15
N ASP A 283 -13.18 -2.42 15.52
CA ASP A 283 -12.57 -3.75 15.70
C ASP A 283 -13.61 -4.89 15.66
N THR A 284 -14.57 -4.80 14.74
CA THR A 284 -15.73 -5.70 14.63
C THR A 284 -15.70 -6.43 13.27
N PHE A 285 -15.96 -7.75 13.29
CA PHE A 285 -16.05 -8.59 12.10
C PHE A 285 -17.21 -9.60 12.24
N HIS A 286 -17.67 -10.13 11.11
CA HIS A 286 -18.88 -10.96 11.04
C HIS A 286 -18.64 -12.42 11.49
N GLU A 287 -17.61 -13.08 10.94
CA GLU A 287 -17.47 -14.54 11.01
C GLU A 287 -17.14 -15.06 12.42
N LYS A 288 -18.11 -15.75 13.03
CA LYS A 288 -18.02 -16.30 14.39
C LYS A 288 -17.08 -17.51 14.49
N ARG A 289 -16.95 -18.31 13.43
CA ARG A 289 -16.12 -19.53 13.44
C ARG A 289 -14.64 -19.22 13.68
N LEU A 290 -14.18 -18.04 13.29
CA LEU A 290 -12.80 -17.61 13.47
C LEU A 290 -12.45 -17.26 14.92
N LEU A 291 -13.45 -17.11 15.81
CA LEU A 291 -13.21 -17.02 17.26
C LEU A 291 -12.68 -18.33 17.85
N GLY A 292 -12.87 -19.45 17.15
CA GLY A 292 -12.29 -20.76 17.43
C GLY A 292 -10.99 -21.04 16.67
N GLN A 293 -10.30 -20.01 16.17
CA GLN A 293 -9.00 -20.09 15.50
C GLN A 293 -7.93 -19.27 16.26
N PRO A 294 -6.63 -19.53 16.02
CA PRO A 294 -5.55 -18.75 16.62
C PRO A 294 -5.74 -17.24 16.49
N ALA A 295 -5.33 -16.51 17.53
CA ALA A 295 -5.64 -15.09 17.69
C ALA A 295 -5.15 -14.22 16.51
N GLY A 296 -4.06 -14.60 15.84
CA GLY A 296 -3.52 -13.86 14.70
C GLY A 296 -4.51 -13.72 13.54
N VAL A 297 -5.38 -14.71 13.31
CA VAL A 297 -6.45 -14.63 12.29
C VAL A 297 -7.43 -13.49 12.62
N ASN A 298 -7.83 -13.40 13.88
CA ASN A 298 -8.75 -12.38 14.37
C ASN A 298 -8.10 -10.99 14.36
N VAL A 299 -6.80 -10.90 14.69
CA VAL A 299 -6.05 -9.63 14.62
C VAL A 299 -6.02 -9.09 13.18
N MET A 300 -5.80 -9.93 12.17
CA MET A 300 -5.83 -9.49 10.77
C MET A 300 -7.19 -8.90 10.37
N LEU A 301 -8.31 -9.48 10.80
CA LEU A 301 -9.65 -8.91 10.57
C LEU A 301 -9.85 -7.57 11.29
N VAL A 302 -9.29 -7.41 12.49
CA VAL A 302 -9.25 -6.12 13.19
C VAL A 302 -8.46 -5.08 12.39
N LEU A 303 -7.33 -5.45 11.78
CA LEU A 303 -6.55 -4.52 10.93
C LEU A 303 -7.35 -4.11 9.68
N TYR A 304 -8.04 -5.04 9.01
CA TYR A 304 -8.91 -4.69 7.88
C TYR A 304 -10.10 -3.80 8.27
N ASN A 305 -10.70 -4.02 9.44
CA ASN A 305 -11.74 -3.15 9.98
C ASN A 305 -11.22 -1.70 10.15
N ARG A 306 -10.04 -1.56 10.78
CA ARG A 306 -9.41 -0.25 10.99
C ARG A 306 -9.05 0.42 9.67
N LEU A 307 -8.53 -0.34 8.70
CA LEU A 307 -8.27 0.15 7.35
C LEU A 307 -9.55 0.65 6.67
N HIS A 308 -10.65 -0.09 6.75
CA HIS A 308 -11.93 0.33 6.17
C HIS A 308 -12.40 1.68 6.73
N ASN A 309 -12.34 1.84 8.06
CA ASN A 309 -12.74 3.09 8.69
C ASN A 309 -11.82 4.27 8.32
N TYR A 310 -10.52 4.02 8.19
CA TYR A 310 -9.56 5.00 7.66
C TYR A 310 -9.90 5.39 6.21
N VAL A 311 -10.17 4.41 5.34
CA VAL A 311 -10.52 4.63 3.93
C VAL A 311 -11.82 5.44 3.81
N ALA A 312 -12.87 5.09 4.55
CA ALA A 312 -14.14 5.82 4.53
C ALA A 312 -13.96 7.29 4.96
N GLU A 313 -13.14 7.54 5.98
CA GLU A 313 -12.82 8.90 6.44
C GLU A 313 -12.08 9.70 5.36
N VAL A 314 -11.09 9.10 4.71
CA VAL A 314 -10.33 9.76 3.64
C VAL A 314 -11.22 10.06 2.42
N LEU A 315 -12.04 9.09 1.99
CA LEU A 315 -12.97 9.27 0.87
C LEU A 315 -13.91 10.45 1.11
N LEU A 316 -14.49 10.55 2.31
CA LEU A 316 -15.36 11.67 2.67
C LEU A 316 -14.63 13.02 2.63
N LYS A 317 -13.36 13.06 3.07
CA LYS A 317 -12.55 14.29 3.08
C LYS A 317 -12.14 14.73 1.68
N ILE A 318 -11.75 13.80 0.82
CA ILE A 318 -11.43 14.09 -0.59
C ILE A 318 -12.71 14.51 -1.32
N ASN A 319 -13.78 13.73 -1.16
CA ASN A 319 -15.07 13.91 -1.83
C ASN A 319 -14.93 14.06 -3.35
N GLU A 320 -14.23 13.11 -3.97
CA GLU A 320 -13.97 13.10 -5.41
C GLU A 320 -15.28 13.20 -6.20
N LEU A 321 -15.34 14.13 -7.15
CA LEU A 321 -16.54 14.44 -7.96
C LEU A 321 -17.81 14.76 -7.15
N GLY A 322 -17.68 15.10 -5.85
CA GLY A 322 -18.83 15.34 -4.99
C GLY A 322 -19.63 14.07 -4.63
N ARG A 323 -19.10 12.86 -4.91
CA ARG A 323 -19.76 11.55 -4.73
C ARG A 323 -20.28 11.30 -3.32
N PHE A 324 -19.69 11.94 -2.32
CA PHE A 324 -19.98 11.76 -0.90
C PHE A 324 -20.47 13.06 -0.25
N THR A 325 -20.91 14.03 -1.03
CA THR A 325 -21.57 15.23 -0.50
C THR A 325 -22.88 14.84 0.18
N LEU A 326 -23.17 15.43 1.33
CA LEU A 326 -24.48 15.30 1.97
C LEU A 326 -25.50 16.11 1.14
N ASP A 327 -26.23 15.42 0.29
CA ASP A 327 -27.16 16.01 -0.69
C ASP A 327 -28.47 16.45 -0.04
N CYS A 328 -28.42 17.52 0.76
CA CYS A 328 -29.59 18.13 1.38
C CYS A 328 -29.43 19.65 1.53
N ALA A 329 -30.55 20.39 1.42
CA ALA A 329 -30.58 21.83 1.65
C ALA A 329 -30.30 22.20 3.12
N ALA A 330 -29.83 23.43 3.36
CA ALA A 330 -29.49 23.92 4.70
C ALA A 330 -30.72 23.99 5.63
N ASP A 331 -31.93 24.08 5.09
CA ASP A 331 -33.23 24.11 5.76
C ASP A 331 -34.03 22.80 5.60
N ALA A 332 -33.42 21.74 5.04
CA ALA A 332 -34.07 20.45 4.83
C ALA A 332 -34.66 19.86 6.13
N SER A 333 -35.80 19.19 5.99
CA SER A 333 -36.48 18.50 7.09
C SER A 333 -35.59 17.40 7.71
N PRO A 334 -35.85 17.00 8.97
CA PRO A 334 -35.14 15.89 9.59
C PRO A 334 -35.17 14.59 8.75
N GLU A 335 -36.28 14.32 8.07
CA GLU A 335 -36.44 13.15 7.19
C GLU A 335 -35.54 13.23 5.96
N GLU A 336 -35.51 14.36 5.26
CA GLU A 336 -34.64 14.57 4.09
C GLU A 336 -33.16 14.46 4.46
N ARG A 337 -32.77 15.01 5.60
CA ARG A 337 -31.39 14.87 6.11
C ARG A 337 -31.05 13.42 6.42
N ALA A 338 -31.98 12.66 7.02
CA ALA A 338 -31.78 11.24 7.29
C ALA A 338 -31.61 10.43 5.99
N LYS A 339 -32.42 10.71 4.95
CA LYS A 339 -32.27 10.08 3.62
C LYS A 339 -30.93 10.41 2.97
N ALA A 340 -30.51 11.68 3.00
CA ALA A 340 -29.22 12.11 2.46
C ALA A 340 -28.05 11.44 3.20
N ALA A 341 -28.12 11.37 4.53
CA ALA A 341 -27.10 10.72 5.35
C ALA A 341 -27.01 9.22 5.08
N ALA A 342 -28.15 8.52 4.92
CA ALA A 342 -28.19 7.11 4.58
C ALA A 342 -27.60 6.83 3.18
N LYS A 343 -27.88 7.70 2.20
CA LYS A 343 -27.29 7.59 0.85
C LYS A 343 -25.77 7.81 0.87
N GLN A 344 -25.31 8.84 1.60
CA GLN A 344 -23.88 9.12 1.79
C GLN A 344 -23.17 7.92 2.46
N ASP A 345 -23.75 7.38 3.54
CA ASP A 345 -23.24 6.20 4.23
C ASP A 345 -23.15 4.99 3.28
N HIS A 346 -24.18 4.74 2.48
CA HIS A 346 -24.20 3.65 1.51
C HIS A 346 -23.07 3.76 0.47
N HIS A 347 -22.89 4.93 -0.15
CA HIS A 347 -21.84 5.12 -1.15
C HIS A 347 -20.44 5.06 -0.55
N LEU A 348 -20.24 5.64 0.65
CA LEU A 348 -18.95 5.56 1.37
C LEU A 348 -18.62 4.12 1.74
N PHE A 349 -19.56 3.39 2.33
CA PHE A 349 -19.37 1.99 2.74
C PHE A 349 -18.96 1.13 1.54
N ASN A 350 -19.72 1.19 0.44
CA ASN A 350 -19.46 0.34 -0.71
C ASN A 350 -18.18 0.72 -1.46
N THR A 351 -17.87 2.02 -1.58
CA THR A 351 -16.59 2.44 -2.19
C THR A 351 -15.40 2.04 -1.31
N ALA A 352 -15.50 2.21 0.02
CA ALA A 352 -14.49 1.75 0.96
C ALA A 352 -14.34 0.21 0.95
N ARG A 353 -15.44 -0.53 0.83
CA ARG A 353 -15.44 -2.00 0.68
C ARG A 353 -14.69 -2.43 -0.58
N LEU A 354 -14.91 -1.79 -1.72
CA LEU A 354 -14.17 -2.07 -2.96
C LEU A 354 -12.66 -1.85 -2.80
N ILE A 355 -12.26 -0.72 -2.20
CA ILE A 355 -10.84 -0.41 -1.93
C ILE A 355 -10.23 -1.43 -0.97
N VAL A 356 -10.89 -1.78 0.13
CA VAL A 356 -10.37 -2.76 1.09
C VAL A 356 -10.28 -4.17 0.48
N CYS A 357 -11.23 -4.57 -0.37
CA CYS A 357 -11.11 -5.80 -1.15
C CYS A 357 -9.95 -5.72 -2.15
N GLY A 358 -9.69 -4.54 -2.72
CA GLY A 358 -8.50 -4.28 -3.54
C GLY A 358 -7.20 -4.45 -2.76
N MET A 359 -7.10 -3.92 -1.54
CA MET A 359 -5.96 -4.15 -0.64
C MET A 359 -5.80 -5.64 -0.32
N TYR A 360 -6.90 -6.32 -0.01
CA TYR A 360 -6.92 -7.76 0.28
C TYR A 360 -6.37 -8.58 -0.90
N ALA A 361 -6.84 -8.29 -2.12
CA ALA A 361 -6.33 -8.92 -3.33
C ALA A 361 -4.86 -8.56 -3.61
N SER A 362 -4.46 -7.30 -3.42
CA SER A 362 -3.06 -6.89 -3.57
C SER A 362 -2.13 -7.58 -2.56
N ILE A 363 -2.58 -7.86 -1.33
CA ILE A 363 -1.84 -8.69 -0.37
C ILE A 363 -1.77 -10.15 -0.84
N ALA A 364 -2.88 -10.70 -1.36
CA ALA A 364 -2.88 -12.05 -1.90
C ALA A 364 -1.88 -12.22 -3.05
N LEU A 365 -1.75 -11.22 -3.93
CA LEU A 365 -0.83 -11.24 -5.07
C LEU A 365 0.62 -10.87 -4.70
N GLY A 366 0.79 -9.80 -3.92
CA GLY A 366 2.07 -9.17 -3.60
C GLY A 366 2.78 -9.71 -2.37
N ASP A 367 2.12 -10.50 -1.53
CA ASP A 367 2.72 -11.12 -0.34
C ASP A 367 2.45 -12.64 -0.33
N TYR A 368 1.18 -13.06 -0.41
CA TYR A 368 0.80 -14.47 -0.25
C TYR A 368 1.31 -15.36 -1.39
N LEU A 369 1.00 -15.03 -2.65
CA LEU A 369 1.49 -15.79 -3.81
C LEU A 369 3.02 -15.71 -3.95
N ARG A 370 3.62 -14.56 -3.60
CA ARG A 370 5.08 -14.42 -3.57
C ARG A 370 5.73 -15.36 -2.57
N ALA A 371 5.14 -15.50 -1.37
CA ALA A 371 5.61 -16.46 -0.37
C ALA A 371 5.39 -17.92 -0.79
N ILE A 372 4.25 -18.24 -1.44
CA ILE A 372 4.00 -19.58 -2.02
C ILE A 372 5.08 -19.96 -3.04
N MET A 373 5.46 -19.04 -3.92
CA MET A 373 6.48 -19.24 -4.95
C MET A 373 7.91 -18.89 -4.48
N ASN A 374 8.10 -18.58 -3.20
CA ASN A 374 9.37 -18.16 -2.61
C ASN A 374 10.13 -17.02 -3.31
N LEU A 375 9.41 -16.04 -3.86
CA LEU A 375 10.01 -14.97 -4.68
C LEU A 375 10.86 -13.97 -3.87
N HIS A 376 10.73 -13.96 -2.54
CA HIS A 376 11.46 -13.02 -1.67
C HIS A 376 12.96 -13.31 -1.55
N HIS A 377 13.43 -14.49 -2.00
CA HIS A 377 14.85 -14.79 -2.17
C HIS A 377 15.46 -14.18 -3.44
N SER A 378 14.75 -13.25 -4.10
CA SER A 378 15.24 -12.53 -5.27
C SER A 378 14.85 -11.06 -5.20
N ASP A 379 15.61 -10.19 -5.86
CA ASP A 379 15.33 -8.76 -6.00
C ASP A 379 14.34 -8.46 -7.16
N THR A 380 13.64 -9.49 -7.66
CA THR A 380 12.78 -9.39 -8.83
C THR A 380 11.52 -8.55 -8.58
N ASP A 381 11.18 -7.73 -9.57
CA ASP A 381 9.89 -7.04 -9.66
C ASP A 381 8.82 -7.88 -10.37
N TRP A 382 9.13 -9.13 -10.76
CA TRP A 382 8.16 -10.03 -11.39
C TRP A 382 7.11 -10.51 -10.41
N SER A 383 5.85 -10.48 -10.83
CA SER A 383 4.71 -11.06 -10.12
C SER A 383 3.84 -11.85 -11.08
N LEU A 384 3.19 -12.89 -10.56
CA LEU A 384 2.13 -13.60 -11.26
C LEU A 384 0.82 -12.85 -11.03
N ASP A 385 0.51 -11.86 -11.86
CA ASP A 385 -0.70 -11.03 -11.73
C ASP A 385 -1.84 -11.51 -12.65
N PRO A 386 -2.91 -12.12 -12.11
CA PRO A 386 -4.04 -12.61 -12.89
C PRO A 386 -4.88 -11.51 -13.54
N ARG A 387 -4.68 -10.25 -13.15
CA ARG A 387 -5.44 -9.09 -13.66
C ARG A 387 -4.95 -8.63 -15.03
N ALA A 388 -3.73 -9.03 -15.41
CA ALA A 388 -3.10 -8.68 -16.67
C ALA A 388 -4.02 -8.94 -17.87
N GLU A 389 -4.07 -7.97 -18.78
CA GLU A 389 -4.77 -8.11 -20.05
C GLU A 389 -3.95 -9.00 -20.98
N ILE A 390 -4.54 -10.11 -21.40
CA ILE A 390 -3.89 -11.10 -22.26
C ILE A 390 -4.68 -11.13 -23.55
N GLY A 391 -4.11 -10.55 -24.60
CA GLY A 391 -4.71 -10.51 -25.93
C GLY A 391 -4.78 -11.89 -26.59
N LYS A 392 -5.25 -11.92 -27.84
CA LYS A 392 -5.46 -13.12 -28.68
C LYS A 392 -4.15 -13.78 -29.16
N HIS A 393 -3.21 -14.03 -28.27
CA HIS A 393 -1.85 -14.46 -28.62
C HIS A 393 -1.73 -15.96 -28.94
N TYR A 394 -2.63 -16.80 -28.41
CA TYR A 394 -2.48 -18.26 -28.48
C TYR A 394 -3.69 -19.01 -29.07
N ASP A 395 -4.91 -18.48 -28.98
CA ASP A 395 -6.16 -19.22 -29.30
C ASP A 395 -7.24 -18.43 -30.07
N GLY A 396 -6.98 -17.18 -30.48
CA GLY A 396 -7.91 -16.38 -31.30
C GLY A 396 -9.04 -15.68 -30.54
N GLU A 397 -9.27 -15.98 -29.25
CA GLU A 397 -10.27 -15.32 -28.40
C GLU A 397 -9.64 -14.53 -27.23
N GLY A 398 -8.40 -14.84 -26.84
CA GLY A 398 -7.73 -14.21 -25.70
C GLY A 398 -8.24 -14.78 -24.38
N VAL A 399 -7.53 -14.55 -23.27
CA VAL A 399 -7.93 -15.13 -21.98
C VAL A 399 -8.97 -14.22 -21.32
N PRO A 400 -10.22 -14.67 -21.09
CA PRO A 400 -11.29 -13.82 -20.58
C PRO A 400 -11.03 -13.33 -19.13
N ARG A 401 -11.73 -12.25 -18.72
CA ARG A 401 -11.71 -11.67 -17.38
C ARG A 401 -13.13 -11.33 -16.93
N GLY A 402 -13.42 -11.41 -15.62
CA GLY A 402 -14.71 -10.99 -15.07
C GLY A 402 -15.89 -11.89 -15.44
N VAL A 403 -15.65 -13.18 -15.70
CA VAL A 403 -16.68 -14.14 -16.15
C VAL A 403 -17.45 -14.81 -15.00
N GLY A 404 -17.19 -14.42 -13.76
CA GLY A 404 -17.79 -15.01 -12.55
C GLY A 404 -17.19 -16.35 -12.16
N ASN A 405 -17.34 -16.72 -10.89
CA ASN A 405 -16.73 -17.92 -10.31
C ASN A 405 -17.77 -18.76 -9.55
N MET A 406 -17.48 -20.06 -9.42
CA MET A 406 -18.16 -20.95 -8.48
C MET A 406 -17.14 -21.91 -7.88
N VAL A 407 -16.94 -21.86 -6.56
CA VAL A 407 -15.97 -22.74 -5.91
C VAL A 407 -16.47 -24.19 -5.85
N SER A 408 -15.54 -25.14 -5.88
CA SER A 408 -15.86 -26.57 -5.93
C SER A 408 -15.63 -27.29 -4.60
N VAL A 409 -16.27 -28.46 -4.46
CA VAL A 409 -16.04 -29.37 -3.32
C VAL A 409 -14.61 -29.89 -3.24
N GLU A 410 -13.92 -30.03 -4.38
CA GLU A 410 -12.51 -30.42 -4.40
C GLU A 410 -11.61 -29.34 -3.81
N PHE A 411 -11.87 -28.06 -4.13
CA PHE A 411 -11.13 -26.95 -3.54
C PHE A 411 -11.43 -26.75 -2.06
N ASN A 412 -12.67 -26.98 -1.61
CA ASN A 412 -13.00 -27.00 -0.17
C ASN A 412 -12.09 -27.96 0.62
N LEU A 413 -11.80 -29.12 0.05
CA LEU A 413 -10.97 -30.15 0.67
C LEU A 413 -9.48 -29.88 0.52
N LEU A 414 -9.06 -29.40 -0.65
CA LEU A 414 -7.66 -29.06 -0.94
C LEU A 414 -7.11 -27.98 -0.01
N TYR A 415 -7.92 -26.99 0.37
CA TYR A 415 -7.50 -25.88 1.22
C TYR A 415 -7.36 -26.24 2.71
N ARG A 416 -7.55 -27.50 3.10
CA ARG A 416 -7.40 -27.95 4.49
C ARG A 416 -5.93 -28.16 4.86
N PHE A 417 -5.20 -27.06 4.99
CA PHE A 417 -3.76 -27.02 5.31
C PHE A 417 -3.43 -27.38 6.78
N HIS A 418 -4.15 -28.32 7.38
CA HIS A 418 -4.00 -28.67 8.79
C HIS A 418 -2.63 -29.31 9.11
N SER A 419 -1.93 -29.86 8.11
CA SER A 419 -0.53 -30.30 8.25
C SER A 419 0.41 -29.16 8.63
N CYS A 420 0.09 -27.95 8.17
CA CYS A 420 0.93 -26.76 8.32
C CYS A 420 0.71 -26.00 9.65
N ILE A 421 -0.19 -26.49 10.50
CA ILE A 421 -0.40 -25.92 11.83
C ILE A 421 0.92 -25.98 12.60
N SER A 422 1.37 -24.83 13.09
CA SER A 422 2.62 -24.72 13.84
C SER A 422 2.54 -25.47 15.18
N LYS A 423 3.69 -25.65 15.83
CA LYS A 423 3.73 -26.23 17.17
C LYS A 423 3.05 -25.33 18.21
N LYS A 424 3.08 -24.01 18.04
CA LYS A 424 2.39 -23.06 18.91
C LYS A 424 0.88 -23.18 18.73
N ASP A 425 0.40 -23.19 17.49
CA ASP A 425 -1.02 -23.24 17.19
C ASP A 425 -1.63 -24.61 17.49
N GLU A 426 -0.86 -25.70 17.41
CA GLU A 426 -1.27 -27.00 17.93
C GLU A 426 -1.56 -26.94 19.43
N ARG A 427 -0.70 -26.29 20.23
CA ARG A 427 -0.97 -26.08 21.66
C ARG A 427 -2.23 -25.24 21.87
N TRP A 428 -2.38 -24.17 21.10
CA TRP A 428 -3.58 -23.33 21.16
C TRP A 428 -4.85 -24.13 20.86
N ILE A 429 -4.84 -24.98 19.82
CA ILE A 429 -5.96 -25.86 19.45
C ILE A 429 -6.25 -26.85 20.58
N ASN A 430 -5.23 -27.48 21.15
CA ASN A 430 -5.41 -28.40 22.28
C ASN A 430 -6.08 -27.68 23.46
N ASP A 431 -5.59 -26.51 23.83
CA ASP A 431 -6.16 -25.71 24.92
C ASP A 431 -7.60 -25.24 24.64
N PHE A 432 -7.90 -24.92 23.38
CA PHE A 432 -9.26 -24.60 22.95
C PHE A 432 -10.20 -25.82 23.08
N PHE A 433 -9.80 -26.99 22.59
CA PHE A 433 -10.59 -28.22 22.70
C PHE A 433 -10.76 -28.66 24.16
N LEU A 434 -9.74 -28.49 25.01
CA LEU A 434 -9.87 -28.78 26.45
C LEU A 434 -10.92 -27.89 27.16
N LYS A 435 -11.12 -26.66 26.68
CA LYS A 435 -12.22 -25.81 27.18
C LYS A 435 -13.60 -26.31 26.72
N LEU A 436 -13.68 -26.92 25.54
CA LEU A 436 -14.91 -27.53 25.02
C LEU A 436 -15.24 -28.87 25.70
N PHE A 437 -14.22 -29.60 26.17
CA PHE A 437 -14.36 -30.91 26.81
C PHE A 437 -13.73 -30.91 28.21
N PRO A 438 -14.36 -30.24 29.20
CA PRO A 438 -13.79 -30.10 30.54
C PRO A 438 -13.57 -31.46 31.20
N GLY A 439 -12.41 -31.63 31.85
CA GLY A 439 -12.02 -32.87 32.54
C GLY A 439 -11.26 -33.88 31.66
N ARG A 440 -11.11 -33.62 30.36
CA ARG A 440 -10.22 -34.39 29.48
C ARG A 440 -8.77 -33.91 29.59
N ARG A 441 -7.84 -34.78 29.21
CA ARG A 441 -6.43 -34.46 28.92
C ARG A 441 -6.23 -34.37 27.41
N VAL A 442 -5.09 -33.83 26.97
CA VAL A 442 -4.75 -33.69 25.54
C VAL A 442 -4.84 -35.03 24.80
N ASP A 443 -4.34 -36.11 25.40
CA ASP A 443 -4.38 -37.46 24.82
C ASP A 443 -5.82 -37.99 24.66
N ASP A 444 -6.79 -37.46 25.41
CA ASP A 444 -8.18 -37.89 25.33
C ASP A 444 -8.95 -37.17 24.19
N LEU A 445 -8.35 -36.15 23.55
CA LEU A 445 -8.98 -35.36 22.48
C LEU A 445 -9.14 -36.14 21.16
N GLU A 446 -8.24 -37.07 20.86
CA GLU A 446 -8.34 -37.93 19.66
C GLU A 446 -9.55 -38.89 19.73
N ASN A 447 -10.08 -39.10 20.94
CA ASN A 447 -11.20 -39.98 21.25
C ASN A 447 -12.55 -39.23 21.35
N VAL A 448 -12.62 -37.98 20.90
CA VAL A 448 -13.89 -37.21 20.87
C VAL A 448 -14.82 -37.77 19.78
N GLY A 449 -16.05 -38.10 20.18
CA GLY A 449 -17.08 -38.61 19.26
C GLY A 449 -17.79 -37.49 18.48
N LEU A 450 -18.40 -37.83 17.34
CA LEU A 450 -19.06 -36.85 16.47
C LEU A 450 -20.23 -36.11 17.16
N ALA A 451 -21.10 -36.86 17.85
CA ALA A 451 -22.23 -36.27 18.57
C ALA A 451 -21.78 -35.36 19.72
N GLU A 452 -20.69 -35.74 20.38
CA GLU A 452 -20.07 -34.98 21.45
C GLU A 452 -19.47 -33.66 20.92
N LEU A 453 -18.71 -33.73 19.83
CA LEU A 453 -18.17 -32.54 19.15
C LEU A 453 -19.30 -31.62 18.67
N GLY A 454 -20.33 -32.17 18.04
CA GLY A 454 -21.48 -31.39 17.55
C GLY A 454 -22.18 -30.65 18.68
N LYS A 455 -22.38 -31.30 19.84
CA LYS A 455 -22.94 -30.68 21.04
C LYS A 455 -22.03 -29.57 21.57
N ALA A 456 -20.74 -29.84 21.73
CA ALA A 456 -19.78 -28.86 22.24
C ALA A 456 -19.65 -27.62 21.35
N LEU A 457 -19.62 -27.81 20.02
CA LEU A 457 -19.59 -26.69 19.07
C LEU A 457 -20.90 -25.90 19.08
N ALA A 458 -22.05 -26.54 19.27
CA ALA A 458 -23.34 -25.84 19.42
C ALA A 458 -23.42 -25.04 20.72
N GLU A 459 -22.86 -25.56 21.82
CA GLU A 459 -22.73 -24.83 23.09
C GLU A 459 -21.75 -23.65 22.96
N PHE A 460 -20.62 -23.84 22.28
CA PHE A 460 -19.70 -22.76 21.96
C PHE A 460 -20.37 -21.66 21.12
N ASP A 461 -21.08 -22.02 20.05
CA ASP A 461 -21.80 -21.06 19.20
C ASP A 461 -22.85 -20.25 19.97
N LYS A 462 -23.56 -20.90 20.92
CA LYS A 462 -24.50 -20.23 21.85
C LYS A 462 -23.82 -19.30 22.84
N SER A 463 -22.57 -19.56 23.21
CA SER A 463 -21.81 -18.71 24.15
C SER A 463 -21.30 -17.41 23.52
N ILE A 464 -21.21 -17.35 22.19
CA ILE A 464 -20.73 -16.18 21.46
C ILE A 464 -21.81 -15.09 21.48
N PRO A 465 -21.49 -13.85 21.92
CA PRO A 465 -22.43 -12.74 21.89
C PRO A 465 -23.08 -12.54 20.52
N ALA A 466 -24.39 -12.30 20.52
CA ALA A 466 -25.16 -12.05 19.31
C ALA A 466 -24.64 -10.80 18.58
N GLU A 467 -24.45 -9.70 19.32
CA GLU A 467 -23.89 -8.44 18.81
C GLU A 467 -22.40 -8.59 18.46
N PRO A 468 -22.00 -8.42 17.18
CA PRO A 468 -20.60 -8.58 16.76
C PRO A 468 -19.60 -7.69 17.52
N SER A 469 -20.01 -6.48 17.90
CA SER A 469 -19.16 -5.51 18.61
C SER A 469 -18.87 -5.88 20.07
N GLU A 470 -19.58 -6.87 20.63
CA GLU A 470 -19.33 -7.38 21.98
C GLU A 470 -18.42 -8.60 21.99
N ARG A 471 -18.22 -9.23 20.83
CA ARG A 471 -17.40 -10.45 20.71
C ARG A 471 -15.93 -10.14 21.01
N THR A 472 -15.30 -11.03 21.75
CA THR A 472 -13.88 -11.01 22.08
C THR A 472 -13.24 -12.33 21.67
N PHE A 473 -11.90 -12.35 21.61
CA PHE A 473 -11.13 -13.54 21.29
C PHE A 473 -9.88 -13.57 22.17
N ASP A 474 -9.35 -14.78 22.41
CA ASP A 474 -8.08 -15.01 23.11
C ASP A 474 -7.93 -14.28 24.46
N GLY A 475 -9.05 -14.10 25.17
CA GLY A 475 -9.10 -13.38 26.45
C GLY A 475 -8.89 -11.85 26.37
N LEU A 476 -8.78 -11.29 25.16
CA LEU A 476 -8.65 -9.84 24.98
C LEU A 476 -9.91 -9.10 25.43
N LYS A 477 -9.72 -7.88 25.93
CA LYS A 477 -10.80 -6.99 26.37
C LYS A 477 -10.87 -5.76 25.49
N ARG A 478 -12.10 -5.33 25.19
CA ARG A 478 -12.37 -4.07 24.50
C ARG A 478 -12.24 -2.90 25.48
N GLN A 479 -11.80 -1.77 24.95
CA GLN A 479 -11.78 -0.49 25.64
C GLN A 479 -13.14 0.22 25.53
N ALA A 480 -13.32 1.32 26.25
CA ALA A 480 -14.56 2.11 26.22
C ALA A 480 -14.92 2.65 24.82
N ASN A 481 -13.93 2.83 23.93
CA ASN A 481 -14.14 3.23 22.54
C ASN A 481 -14.46 2.05 21.60
N GLY A 482 -14.66 0.85 22.13
CA GLY A 482 -14.94 -0.38 21.37
C GLY A 482 -13.72 -1.08 20.79
N ARG A 483 -12.53 -0.46 20.79
CA ARG A 483 -11.30 -1.03 20.21
C ARG A 483 -10.56 -1.93 21.20
N PHE A 484 -9.81 -2.90 20.69
CA PHE A 484 -8.78 -3.60 21.45
C PHE A 484 -7.55 -2.70 21.65
N ARG A 485 -6.75 -2.97 22.69
CA ARG A 485 -5.50 -2.24 22.92
C ARG A 485 -4.48 -2.62 21.85
N ASP A 486 -3.87 -1.64 21.22
CA ASP A 486 -2.88 -1.88 20.16
C ASP A 486 -1.72 -2.75 20.66
N GLN A 487 -1.28 -2.57 21.91
CA GLN A 487 -0.23 -3.38 22.52
C GLN A 487 -0.54 -4.89 22.50
N ASP A 488 -1.80 -5.28 22.71
CA ASP A 488 -2.19 -6.68 22.70
C ASP A 488 -2.19 -7.25 21.27
N LEU A 489 -2.65 -6.46 20.29
CA LEU A 489 -2.62 -6.83 18.87
C LEU A 489 -1.18 -6.95 18.37
N VAL A 490 -0.31 -6.02 18.74
CA VAL A 490 1.12 -6.00 18.38
C VAL A 490 1.85 -7.21 18.95
N ARG A 491 1.60 -7.57 20.22
CA ARG A 491 2.17 -8.79 20.82
C ARG A 491 1.80 -10.04 20.00
N ILE A 492 0.52 -10.19 19.65
CA ILE A 492 0.06 -11.35 18.86
C ILE A 492 0.73 -11.38 17.48
N LEU A 493 0.87 -10.22 16.82
CA LEU A 493 1.57 -10.10 15.53
C LEU A 493 3.04 -10.49 15.64
N GLU A 494 3.75 -9.98 16.66
CA GLU A 494 5.16 -10.34 16.90
C GLU A 494 5.31 -11.84 17.11
N GLU A 495 4.49 -12.44 17.96
CA GLU A 495 4.56 -13.88 18.17
C GLU A 495 4.20 -14.69 16.90
N ALA A 496 3.28 -14.20 16.07
CA ALA A 496 2.89 -14.86 14.82
C ALA A 496 3.99 -14.79 13.74
N MET A 497 4.73 -13.67 13.69
CA MET A 497 5.87 -13.48 12.79
C MET A 497 7.14 -14.19 13.27
N GLU A 498 7.19 -14.68 14.51
CA GLU A 498 8.28 -15.53 15.01
C GLU A 498 7.94 -17.02 14.93
N ASP A 499 6.66 -17.37 14.89
CA ASP A 499 6.17 -18.76 14.92
C ASP A 499 6.32 -19.45 13.54
N PRO A 500 7.19 -20.46 13.41
CA PRO A 500 7.37 -21.18 12.16
C PRO A 500 6.19 -22.10 11.87
N ALA A 501 5.67 -22.03 10.64
CA ALA A 501 4.62 -22.92 10.20
C ALA A 501 5.11 -24.38 10.09
N GLY A 502 4.18 -25.33 10.18
CA GLY A 502 4.46 -26.74 9.94
C GLY A 502 4.65 -27.09 8.46
N SER A 503 5.27 -28.23 8.18
CA SER A 503 5.41 -28.78 6.84
C SER A 503 4.16 -29.54 6.39
N PHE A 504 3.89 -29.55 5.07
CA PHE A 504 3.02 -30.55 4.45
C PHE A 504 3.63 -31.96 4.55
N GLY A 505 2.82 -32.97 4.22
CA GLY A 505 3.23 -34.36 4.06
C GLY A 505 2.56 -35.33 5.05
N PRO A 506 2.91 -36.63 4.96
CA PRO A 506 2.36 -37.65 5.85
C PRO A 506 2.76 -37.41 7.30
N HIS A 507 1.92 -37.86 8.24
CA HIS A 507 2.16 -37.73 9.67
C HIS A 507 2.41 -36.30 10.17
N MET A 508 1.69 -35.32 9.61
CA MET A 508 1.85 -33.91 9.97
C MET A 508 0.62 -33.27 10.62
N VAL A 509 -0.56 -33.91 10.62
CA VAL A 509 -1.81 -33.29 11.11
C VAL A 509 -1.97 -33.47 12.64
N PRO A 510 -2.21 -32.40 13.43
CA PRO A 510 -2.43 -32.51 14.87
C PRO A 510 -3.55 -33.49 15.24
N LYS A 511 -3.32 -34.31 16.27
CA LYS A 511 -4.27 -35.34 16.72
C LYS A 511 -5.60 -34.78 17.22
N ALA A 512 -5.61 -33.56 17.77
CA ALA A 512 -6.86 -32.89 18.16
C ALA A 512 -7.83 -32.68 16.99
N LEU A 513 -7.33 -32.65 15.74
CA LEU A 513 -8.15 -32.52 14.53
C LEU A 513 -8.60 -33.87 13.96
N ARG A 514 -8.29 -35.01 14.61
CA ARG A 514 -8.66 -36.36 14.15
C ARG A 514 -10.11 -36.47 13.71
N ILE A 515 -11.04 -36.02 14.55
CA ILE A 515 -12.47 -36.08 14.26
C ILE A 515 -12.86 -35.15 13.09
N VAL A 516 -12.18 -34.00 12.94
CA VAL A 516 -12.39 -33.04 11.83
C VAL A 516 -11.96 -33.65 10.50
N GLU A 517 -10.82 -34.36 10.49
CA GLU A 517 -10.31 -35.06 9.31
C GLU A 517 -11.19 -36.25 8.91
N ILE A 518 -11.65 -37.04 9.89
CA ILE A 518 -12.60 -38.13 9.66
C ILE A 518 -13.87 -37.59 8.99
N GLN A 519 -14.40 -36.47 9.47
CA GLN A 519 -15.56 -35.82 8.84
C GLN A 519 -15.24 -35.31 7.43
N GLY A 520 -14.05 -34.76 7.21
CA GLY A 520 -13.59 -34.35 5.88
C GLY A 520 -13.58 -35.52 4.88
N ILE A 521 -13.02 -36.67 5.28
CA ILE A 521 -12.98 -37.88 4.45
C ILE A 521 -14.40 -38.39 4.16
N ILE A 522 -15.26 -38.49 5.19
CA ILE A 522 -16.64 -38.94 5.01
C ILE A 522 -17.43 -37.99 4.11
N GLN A 523 -17.26 -36.68 4.27
CA GLN A 523 -17.93 -35.69 3.45
C GLN A 523 -17.44 -35.74 1.99
N ALA A 524 -16.13 -35.91 1.76
CA ALA A 524 -15.57 -36.13 0.43
C ALA A 524 -16.19 -37.37 -0.26
N ARG A 525 -16.42 -38.44 0.50
CA ARG A 525 -17.11 -39.65 0.01
C ARG A 525 -18.57 -39.36 -0.38
N ARG A 526 -19.28 -38.55 0.41
CA ARG A 526 -20.68 -38.16 0.16
C ARG A 526 -20.84 -37.26 -1.07
N TRP A 527 -19.96 -36.27 -1.25
CA TRP A 527 -19.88 -35.48 -2.48
C TRP A 527 -19.41 -36.31 -3.69
N GLY A 528 -18.96 -37.54 -3.43
CA GLY A 528 -18.47 -38.46 -4.44
C GLY A 528 -17.24 -37.92 -5.12
N CYS A 529 -16.29 -37.30 -4.39
CA CYS A 529 -15.05 -36.77 -4.96
C CYS A 529 -14.26 -37.85 -5.71
N ALA A 530 -13.47 -37.42 -6.70
CA ALA A 530 -12.66 -38.29 -7.55
C ALA A 530 -11.52 -39.01 -6.78
N SER A 531 -10.83 -39.92 -7.45
CA SER A 531 -9.58 -40.48 -6.90
C SER A 531 -8.41 -39.51 -7.06
N LEU A 532 -7.31 -39.74 -6.31
CA LEU A 532 -6.09 -38.91 -6.41
C LEU A 532 -5.57 -38.84 -7.85
N ASN A 533 -5.51 -39.97 -8.56
CA ASN A 533 -5.04 -40.00 -9.94
C ASN A 533 -5.98 -39.30 -10.94
N GLU A 534 -7.29 -39.35 -10.72
CA GLU A 534 -8.25 -38.58 -11.54
C GLU A 534 -8.08 -37.07 -11.32
N PHE A 535 -7.85 -36.64 -10.08
CA PHE A 535 -7.59 -35.25 -9.75
C PHE A 535 -6.25 -34.77 -10.33
N ARG A 536 -5.20 -35.59 -10.26
CA ARG A 536 -3.90 -35.33 -10.92
C ARG A 536 -4.06 -35.17 -12.42
N GLU A 537 -4.73 -36.12 -13.07
CA GLU A 537 -4.97 -36.07 -14.53
C GLU A 537 -5.76 -34.83 -14.94
N PHE A 538 -6.74 -34.41 -14.14
CA PHE A 538 -7.51 -33.18 -14.40
C PHE A 538 -6.62 -31.92 -14.46
N PHE A 539 -5.59 -31.82 -13.63
CA PHE A 539 -4.60 -30.73 -13.69
C PHE A 539 -3.45 -30.97 -14.68
N GLY A 540 -3.58 -31.98 -15.55
CA GLY A 540 -2.57 -32.37 -16.52
C GLY A 540 -1.31 -32.96 -15.87
N LEU A 541 -1.40 -33.49 -14.65
CA LEU A 541 -0.30 -34.14 -13.95
C LEU A 541 -0.25 -35.63 -14.27
N LYS A 542 0.96 -36.18 -14.27
CA LYS A 542 1.19 -37.62 -14.47
C LYS A 542 0.52 -38.44 -13.35
N ARG A 543 -0.25 -39.46 -13.74
CA ARG A 543 -0.84 -40.45 -12.82
C ARG A 543 0.25 -41.28 -12.15
N TYR A 544 0.06 -41.64 -10.88
CA TYR A 544 0.94 -42.55 -10.15
C TYR A 544 0.74 -44.01 -10.57
N GLY A 545 1.83 -44.70 -10.86
CA GLY A 545 1.83 -46.10 -11.31
C GLY A 545 2.01 -47.10 -10.18
N LYS A 546 2.72 -46.72 -9.11
CA LYS A 546 2.92 -47.53 -7.88
C LYS A 546 2.75 -46.67 -6.62
N PHE A 547 2.53 -47.32 -5.47
CA PHE A 547 2.31 -46.60 -4.19
C PHE A 547 3.53 -45.76 -3.76
N SER A 548 4.74 -46.23 -4.04
CA SER A 548 5.97 -45.46 -3.79
C SER A 548 6.19 -44.28 -4.75
N ASP A 549 5.33 -44.08 -5.75
CA ASP A 549 5.29 -42.82 -6.50
C ASP A 549 4.49 -41.74 -5.76
N ILE A 550 3.59 -42.11 -4.84
CA ILE A 550 2.78 -41.17 -4.06
C ILE A 550 3.66 -40.54 -2.97
N THR A 551 4.42 -41.37 -2.25
CA THR A 551 5.28 -40.95 -1.14
C THR A 551 6.58 -41.75 -1.11
N SER A 552 7.66 -41.05 -0.76
CA SER A 552 8.99 -41.58 -0.49
C SER A 552 9.11 -42.25 0.88
N ASP A 553 8.12 -42.07 1.76
CA ASP A 553 8.03 -42.79 3.03
C ASP A 553 7.64 -44.25 2.76
N GLU A 554 8.61 -45.16 2.91
CA GLU A 554 8.43 -46.58 2.64
C GLU A 554 7.33 -47.21 3.50
N GLU A 555 7.15 -46.74 4.73
CA GLU A 555 6.13 -47.27 5.64
C GLU A 555 4.73 -46.84 5.19
N ILE A 556 4.55 -45.56 4.83
CA ILE A 556 3.26 -45.06 4.30
C ILE A 556 2.93 -45.72 2.96
N ALA A 557 3.91 -45.84 2.05
CA ALA A 557 3.71 -46.52 0.77
C ALA A 557 3.26 -47.98 0.98
N HIS A 558 3.88 -48.69 1.94
CA HIS A 558 3.48 -50.04 2.31
C HIS A 558 2.06 -50.08 2.91
N ARG A 559 1.72 -49.15 3.81
CA ARG A 559 0.37 -49.05 4.40
C ARG A 559 -0.67 -48.78 3.31
N LEU A 560 -0.39 -47.91 2.34
CA LEU A 560 -1.27 -47.68 1.19
C LEU A 560 -1.50 -48.94 0.37
N GLU A 561 -0.46 -49.74 0.12
CA GLU A 561 -0.56 -51.02 -0.58
C GLU A 561 -1.44 -52.04 0.18
N LYS A 562 -1.47 -51.99 1.51
CA LYS A 562 -2.36 -52.83 2.33
C LYS A 562 -3.79 -52.33 2.36
N LEU A 563 -4.00 -51.03 2.25
CA LEU A 563 -5.33 -50.40 2.32
C LEU A 563 -6.03 -50.34 0.95
N TYR A 564 -5.27 -50.26 -0.14
CA TYR A 564 -5.76 -50.11 -1.51
C TYR A 564 -5.12 -51.13 -2.45
N THR A 565 -5.87 -51.64 -3.43
CA THR A 565 -5.37 -52.65 -4.38
C THR A 565 -4.55 -52.04 -5.51
N HIS A 566 -4.75 -50.76 -5.83
CA HIS A 566 -4.01 -50.04 -6.86
C HIS A 566 -3.96 -48.53 -6.56
N PRO A 567 -2.91 -47.78 -6.92
CA PRO A 567 -2.82 -46.32 -6.69
C PRO A 567 -4.02 -45.51 -7.18
N ASP A 568 -4.63 -45.91 -8.30
CA ASP A 568 -5.89 -45.34 -8.80
C ASP A 568 -7.06 -45.34 -7.80
N MET A 569 -7.01 -46.19 -6.78
CA MET A 569 -8.07 -46.35 -5.79
C MET A 569 -7.87 -45.47 -4.57
N VAL A 570 -6.71 -44.80 -4.45
CA VAL A 570 -6.43 -43.85 -3.37
C VAL A 570 -7.38 -42.67 -3.51
N GLU A 571 -8.13 -42.39 -2.45
CA GLU A 571 -9.09 -41.28 -2.41
C GLU A 571 -8.37 -39.94 -2.48
N MET A 572 -8.93 -38.98 -3.23
CA MET A 572 -8.30 -37.67 -3.46
C MET A 572 -7.93 -36.96 -2.15
N TYR A 573 -8.88 -36.81 -1.21
CA TYR A 573 -8.64 -35.99 -0.01
C TYR A 573 -7.48 -36.48 0.86
N PRO A 574 -7.52 -37.70 1.44
CA PRO A 574 -6.39 -38.19 2.23
C PRO A 574 -5.13 -38.39 1.39
N GLY A 575 -5.27 -38.77 0.10
CA GLY A 575 -4.15 -38.96 -0.81
C GLY A 575 -3.33 -37.69 -1.04
N MET A 576 -3.97 -36.55 -1.31
CA MET A 576 -3.29 -35.27 -1.52
C MET A 576 -2.51 -34.79 -0.29
N MET A 577 -2.95 -35.14 0.91
CA MET A 577 -2.33 -34.68 2.16
C MET A 577 -1.08 -35.49 2.55
N ILE A 578 -0.92 -36.70 2.01
CA ILE A 578 0.17 -37.62 2.34
C ILE A 578 1.19 -37.80 1.20
N GLU A 579 0.94 -37.17 0.05
CA GLU A 579 1.88 -37.10 -1.05
C GLU A 579 3.23 -36.51 -0.61
N ASP A 580 4.30 -36.85 -1.33
CA ASP A 580 5.58 -36.16 -1.18
C ASP A 580 5.40 -34.64 -1.36
N ILE A 581 6.15 -33.88 -0.57
CA ILE A 581 6.23 -32.43 -0.71
C ILE A 581 7.21 -32.04 -1.81
N LYS A 582 6.94 -30.91 -2.45
CA LYS A 582 7.91 -30.26 -3.33
C LYS A 582 9.10 -29.76 -2.48
N PRO A 583 10.36 -30.00 -2.91
CA PRO A 583 11.51 -29.43 -2.22
C PRO A 583 11.50 -27.89 -2.30
N PRO A 584 12.08 -27.19 -1.31
CA PRO A 584 12.19 -25.74 -1.36
C PRO A 584 13.01 -25.31 -2.57
N ARG A 585 12.57 -24.25 -3.26
CA ARG A 585 13.31 -23.63 -4.37
C ARG A 585 13.25 -22.11 -4.24
N ASN A 586 14.40 -21.46 -4.42
CA ASN A 586 14.60 -20.04 -4.18
C ASN A 586 15.04 -19.36 -5.49
N PRO A 587 14.13 -18.81 -6.30
CA PRO A 587 12.67 -18.84 -6.18
C PRO A 587 12.02 -20.11 -6.79
N GLY A 588 10.78 -20.39 -6.43
CA GLY A 588 9.93 -21.42 -7.04
C GLY A 588 8.91 -22.05 -6.10
N ALA A 589 9.29 -22.40 -4.86
CA ALA A 589 8.42 -23.10 -3.92
C ALA A 589 8.79 -22.80 -2.46
N GLY A 590 7.93 -22.04 -1.77
CA GLY A 590 8.16 -21.58 -0.39
C GLY A 590 7.34 -22.35 0.65
N ILE A 591 6.05 -22.53 0.40
CA ILE A 591 5.21 -23.33 1.34
C ILE A 591 5.48 -24.85 1.24
N CYS A 592 6.30 -25.28 0.28
CA CYS A 592 6.63 -26.69 0.01
C CYS A 592 5.38 -27.59 0.02
N PRO A 593 4.38 -27.30 -0.84
CA PRO A 593 3.13 -28.06 -0.83
C PRO A 593 3.36 -29.48 -1.36
N THR A 594 2.40 -30.37 -1.14
CA THR A 594 2.40 -31.64 -1.87
C THR A 594 2.26 -31.40 -3.38
N TYR A 595 2.79 -32.33 -4.17
CA TYR A 595 2.89 -32.20 -5.63
C TYR A 595 1.58 -31.76 -6.30
N THR A 596 0.48 -32.42 -5.97
CA THR A 596 -0.84 -32.10 -6.53
C THR A 596 -1.39 -30.77 -5.98
N VAL A 597 -1.27 -30.53 -4.68
CA VAL A 597 -1.74 -29.28 -4.03
C VAL A 597 -1.05 -28.06 -4.65
N GLY A 598 0.25 -28.14 -4.92
CA GLY A 598 1.01 -27.02 -5.49
C GLY A 598 0.52 -26.58 -6.87
N ARG A 599 0.14 -27.50 -7.76
CA ARG A 599 -0.42 -27.16 -9.08
C ARG A 599 -1.83 -26.57 -8.97
N ALA A 600 -2.66 -27.18 -8.15
CA ALA A 600 -4.07 -26.82 -8.03
C ALA A 600 -4.28 -25.49 -7.28
N VAL A 601 -3.51 -25.18 -6.22
CA VAL A 601 -3.54 -23.87 -5.54
C VAL A 601 -3.23 -22.72 -6.50
N LEU A 602 -2.21 -22.87 -7.35
CA LEU A 602 -1.85 -21.81 -8.31
C LEU A 602 -2.96 -21.60 -9.34
N ALA A 603 -3.56 -22.67 -9.86
CA ALA A 603 -4.68 -22.57 -10.80
C ALA A 603 -5.91 -21.89 -10.20
N ASP A 604 -6.24 -22.21 -8.95
CA ASP A 604 -7.37 -21.59 -8.24
C ASP A 604 -7.13 -20.12 -7.93
N ALA A 605 -5.91 -19.77 -7.50
CA ALA A 605 -5.55 -18.37 -7.24
C ALA A 605 -5.70 -17.48 -8.48
N ILE A 606 -5.30 -17.98 -9.67
CA ILE A 606 -5.56 -17.29 -10.94
C ILE A 606 -7.07 -17.15 -11.15
N THR A 607 -7.83 -18.23 -10.92
CA THR A 607 -9.27 -18.29 -11.19
C THR A 607 -10.08 -17.36 -10.31
N LEU A 608 -9.81 -17.34 -9.01
CA LEU A 608 -10.50 -16.50 -8.02
C LEU A 608 -10.39 -15.00 -8.36
N VAL A 609 -9.21 -14.55 -8.76
CA VAL A 609 -8.98 -13.13 -9.10
C VAL A 609 -9.47 -12.82 -10.51
N ARG A 610 -9.10 -13.64 -11.50
CA ARG A 610 -9.38 -13.34 -12.91
C ARG A 610 -10.86 -13.42 -13.25
N SER A 611 -11.62 -14.25 -12.55
CA SER A 611 -13.06 -14.40 -12.74
C SER A 611 -13.88 -13.27 -12.12
N ASP A 612 -13.33 -12.54 -11.15
CA ASP A 612 -14.05 -11.49 -10.43
C ASP A 612 -13.99 -10.16 -11.18
N ARG A 613 -15.16 -9.62 -11.57
CA ARG A 613 -15.21 -8.35 -12.30
C ARG A 613 -14.64 -7.18 -11.50
N PHE A 614 -14.83 -7.15 -10.19
CA PHE A 614 -14.40 -6.06 -9.31
C PHE A 614 -12.91 -6.10 -8.98
N LEU A 615 -12.22 -7.20 -9.31
CA LEU A 615 -10.75 -7.30 -9.24
C LEU A 615 -10.09 -7.17 -10.62
N THR A 616 -10.88 -7.11 -11.69
CA THR A 616 -10.40 -7.03 -13.07
C THR A 616 -11.03 -5.87 -13.84
N VAL A 617 -12.16 -6.10 -14.53
CA VAL A 617 -12.75 -5.13 -15.47
C VAL A 617 -13.30 -3.86 -14.79
N ASP A 618 -13.86 -4.00 -13.58
CA ASP A 618 -14.39 -2.89 -12.78
C ASP A 618 -13.37 -2.38 -11.75
N PHE A 619 -12.17 -2.95 -11.71
CA PHE A 619 -11.04 -2.47 -10.88
C PHE A 619 -10.42 -1.23 -11.53
N THR A 620 -11.16 -0.13 -11.50
CA THR A 620 -10.82 1.12 -12.19
C THR A 620 -10.80 2.31 -11.23
N VAL A 621 -10.12 3.39 -11.64
CA VAL A 621 -10.13 4.68 -10.92
C VAL A 621 -11.55 5.21 -10.73
N SER A 622 -12.45 5.01 -11.70
CA SER A 622 -13.84 5.47 -11.56
C SER A 622 -14.57 4.73 -10.43
N SER A 623 -14.39 3.41 -10.32
CA SER A 623 -15.00 2.61 -9.26
C SER A 623 -14.41 2.94 -7.89
N LEU A 624 -13.07 2.97 -7.79
CA LEU A 624 -12.33 3.05 -6.52
C LEU A 624 -11.98 4.47 -6.07
N THR A 625 -12.13 5.51 -6.91
CA THR A 625 -11.46 6.83 -6.80
C THR A 625 -9.97 6.80 -7.16
N ALA A 626 -9.40 7.93 -7.54
CA ALA A 626 -7.99 8.04 -7.91
C ALA A 626 -7.08 7.76 -6.71
N TRP A 627 -7.42 8.30 -5.53
CA TRP A 627 -6.72 7.99 -4.28
C TRP A 627 -6.88 6.53 -3.88
N GLY A 628 -8.11 5.99 -3.95
CA GLY A 628 -8.38 4.60 -3.59
C GLY A 628 -7.58 3.60 -4.42
N MET A 629 -7.46 3.83 -5.73
CA MET A 629 -6.62 3.03 -6.62
C MET A 629 -5.13 3.10 -6.24
N ASN A 630 -4.62 4.30 -5.99
CA ASN A 630 -3.22 4.51 -5.59
C ASN A 630 -2.91 3.89 -4.21
N GLU A 631 -3.85 3.92 -3.26
CA GLU A 631 -3.63 3.37 -1.91
C GLU A 631 -3.43 1.84 -1.92
N VAL A 632 -4.03 1.14 -2.90
CA VAL A 632 -4.05 -0.33 -2.99
C VAL A 632 -3.18 -0.91 -4.10
N THR A 633 -2.51 -0.06 -4.89
CA THR A 633 -1.56 -0.47 -5.91
C THR A 633 -0.16 -0.61 -5.30
N GLY A 634 0.40 -1.81 -5.35
CA GLY A 634 1.77 -2.06 -4.86
C GLY A 634 2.83 -1.45 -5.77
N ASP A 635 3.88 -0.88 -5.18
CA ASP A 635 5.07 -0.42 -5.92
C ASP A 635 5.98 -1.63 -6.20
N PRO A 636 6.26 -2.00 -7.46
CA PRO A 636 7.10 -3.16 -7.77
C PRO A 636 8.52 -3.08 -7.19
N LYS A 637 9.05 -1.86 -6.95
CA LYS A 637 10.34 -1.66 -6.29
C LYS A 637 10.31 -1.94 -4.78
N THR A 638 9.12 -2.13 -4.21
CA THR A 638 8.93 -2.47 -2.81
C THR A 638 8.61 -3.94 -2.70
N LEU A 639 9.69 -4.73 -2.65
CA LEU A 639 9.64 -6.18 -2.43
C LEU A 639 8.77 -6.91 -3.46
N GLY A 640 8.77 -6.41 -4.71
CA GLY A 640 7.98 -6.96 -5.80
C GLY A 640 6.47 -6.68 -5.69
N GLY A 641 6.08 -5.61 -4.98
CA GLY A 641 4.70 -5.15 -4.85
C GLY A 641 3.99 -5.58 -3.55
N SER A 642 4.74 -5.92 -2.50
CA SER A 642 4.17 -6.30 -1.20
C SER A 642 3.34 -5.18 -0.56
N MET A 643 2.27 -5.55 0.14
CA MET A 643 1.28 -4.63 0.72
C MET A 643 0.87 -4.99 2.16
N LEU A 644 1.20 -6.18 2.68
CA LEU A 644 0.79 -6.58 4.02
C LEU A 644 1.41 -5.70 5.11
N TYR A 645 2.65 -5.24 4.89
CA TYR A 645 3.28 -4.24 5.76
C TYR A 645 2.42 -2.96 5.88
N LYS A 646 1.77 -2.55 4.78
CA LYS A 646 0.93 -1.36 4.71
C LYS A 646 -0.32 -1.54 5.57
N LEU A 647 -0.97 -2.70 5.50
CA LEU A 647 -2.11 -3.04 6.36
C LEU A 647 -1.73 -2.98 7.86
N ILE A 648 -0.59 -3.55 8.25
CA ILE A 648 -0.11 -3.53 9.64
C ILE A 648 0.17 -2.09 10.08
N GLN A 649 0.89 -1.30 9.27
CA GLN A 649 1.23 0.09 9.56
C GLN A 649 0.00 1.01 9.61
N ARG A 650 -1.06 0.72 8.85
CA ARG A 650 -2.34 1.44 8.93
C ARG A 650 -3.17 1.02 10.16
N GLY A 651 -3.13 -0.25 10.55
CA GLY A 651 -3.94 -0.77 11.65
C GLY A 651 -3.37 -0.52 13.05
N VAL A 652 -2.04 -0.43 13.19
CA VAL A 652 -1.32 -0.10 14.43
C VAL A 652 -0.18 0.91 14.17
N PRO A 653 -0.51 2.15 13.74
CA PRO A 653 0.46 3.13 13.28
C PRO A 653 1.50 3.49 14.35
N GLY A 654 2.78 3.48 13.96
CA GLY A 654 3.91 3.88 14.80
C GLY A 654 4.36 2.86 15.83
N TRP A 655 3.74 1.68 15.93
CA TRP A 655 4.17 0.62 16.84
C TRP A 655 5.40 -0.15 16.37
N PHE A 656 5.52 -0.34 15.07
CA PHE A 656 6.67 -0.97 14.44
C PHE A 656 7.53 0.09 13.73
N PRO A 657 8.87 -0.03 13.74
CA PRO A 657 9.70 0.74 12.82
C PRO A 657 9.17 0.61 11.38
N PHE A 658 9.16 1.71 10.62
CA PHE A 658 8.63 1.71 9.25
C PHE A 658 9.36 0.72 8.32
N ASN A 659 10.61 0.38 8.66
CA ASN A 659 11.47 -0.59 7.99
C ASN A 659 11.72 -1.85 8.83
N SER A 660 10.80 -2.22 9.73
CA SER A 660 10.92 -3.45 10.53
C SER A 660 11.06 -4.68 9.63
N ILE A 661 12.12 -5.47 9.83
CA ILE A 661 12.39 -6.66 9.01
C ILE A 661 11.28 -7.72 9.09
N ALA A 662 10.58 -7.79 10.23
CA ALA A 662 9.46 -8.72 10.41
C ALA A 662 8.20 -8.22 9.67
N VAL A 663 7.86 -6.93 9.81
CA VAL A 663 6.63 -6.37 9.24
C VAL A 663 6.71 -6.19 7.72
N MET A 664 7.89 -5.95 7.16
CA MET A 664 8.05 -5.79 5.72
C MET A 664 7.78 -7.08 4.94
N GLN A 665 7.95 -8.26 5.56
CA GLN A 665 7.70 -9.59 4.96
C GLN A 665 7.14 -10.58 6.00
N PRO A 666 5.94 -10.34 6.54
CA PRO A 666 5.47 -11.01 7.75
C PRO A 666 5.07 -12.47 7.52
N MET A 667 4.96 -12.92 6.26
CA MET A 667 4.70 -14.32 5.88
C MET A 667 5.92 -15.25 6.06
N TYR A 668 7.09 -14.66 6.32
CA TYR A 668 8.29 -15.37 6.72
C TYR A 668 8.58 -15.08 8.18
N THR A 669 9.24 -16.03 8.84
CA THR A 669 9.72 -15.79 10.20
C THR A 669 10.74 -14.65 10.21
N LYS A 670 10.83 -13.89 11.31
CA LYS A 670 11.85 -12.85 11.45
C LYS A 670 13.26 -13.39 11.16
N LYS A 671 13.55 -14.60 11.65
CA LYS A 671 14.80 -15.32 11.37
C LYS A 671 15.02 -15.53 9.87
N ALA A 672 14.03 -16.04 9.14
CA ALA A 672 14.14 -16.25 7.70
C ALA A 672 14.34 -14.93 6.95
N ASN A 673 13.61 -13.87 7.31
CA ASN A 673 13.78 -12.54 6.71
C ASN A 673 15.20 -11.98 6.92
N ILE A 674 15.82 -12.21 8.08
CA ILE A 674 17.22 -11.82 8.33
C ILE A 674 18.15 -12.56 7.37
N GLU A 675 17.97 -13.87 7.18
CA GLU A 675 18.82 -14.65 6.28
C GLU A 675 18.61 -14.26 4.81
N ILE A 676 17.37 -14.05 4.37
CA ILE A 676 17.04 -13.53 3.04
C ILE A 676 17.69 -12.17 2.81
N ALA A 677 17.58 -11.25 3.77
CA ALA A 677 18.16 -9.93 3.64
C ALA A 677 19.70 -9.96 3.61
N LYS A 678 20.34 -10.93 4.27
CA LYS A 678 21.80 -11.17 4.13
C LYS A 678 22.15 -11.74 2.76
N GLU A 679 21.39 -12.73 2.28
CA GLU A 679 21.55 -13.34 0.96
C GLU A 679 21.51 -12.28 -0.15
N LEU A 680 20.57 -11.35 -0.06
CA LEU A 680 20.40 -10.26 -1.03
C LEU A 680 21.31 -9.04 -0.76
N GLY A 681 22.08 -9.02 0.33
CA GLY A 681 22.89 -7.86 0.71
C GLY A 681 22.08 -6.60 1.07
N THR A 682 20.83 -6.76 1.52
CA THR A 682 19.90 -5.67 1.83
C THR A 682 19.62 -5.48 3.32
N LEU A 683 20.24 -6.27 4.21
CA LEU A 683 20.00 -6.25 5.66
C LEU A 683 20.05 -4.83 6.28
N GLU A 684 20.98 -4.00 5.85
CA GLU A 684 21.16 -2.60 6.29
C GLU A 684 19.94 -1.70 6.02
N GLN A 685 19.05 -2.08 5.11
CA GLN A 685 17.84 -1.33 4.83
C GLN A 685 16.78 -1.52 5.93
N TYR A 686 16.92 -2.55 6.77
CA TYR A 686 15.91 -2.93 7.74
C TYR A 686 16.31 -2.61 9.19
N SER A 687 15.31 -2.38 10.01
CA SER A 687 15.46 -2.33 11.46
C SER A 687 15.19 -3.71 12.07
N LEU A 688 16.06 -4.12 12.99
CA LEU A 688 15.91 -5.34 13.80
C LEU A 688 15.22 -5.07 15.14
N GLU A 689 14.96 -3.79 15.44
CA GLU A 689 14.34 -3.34 16.69
C GLU A 689 12.94 -3.97 16.87
N PRO A 690 12.57 -4.34 18.11
CA PRO A 690 11.24 -4.84 18.43
C PRO A 690 10.19 -3.72 18.34
N ALA A 691 8.91 -4.09 18.37
CA ALA A 691 7.83 -3.13 18.47
C ALA A 691 7.90 -2.33 19.79
N LYS A 692 7.56 -1.05 19.73
CA LYS A 692 7.54 -0.14 20.89
C LYS A 692 6.33 0.78 20.79
N PRO A 693 5.70 1.18 21.91
CA PRO A 693 4.60 2.13 21.86
C PRO A 693 4.99 3.42 21.12
N PRO A 694 4.11 3.96 20.24
CA PRO A 694 4.40 5.21 19.54
C PRO A 694 4.52 6.37 20.54
N LYS A 695 5.37 7.35 20.21
CA LYS A 695 5.52 8.56 21.01
C LYS A 695 4.21 9.36 21.04
N LEU A 696 3.85 9.88 22.21
CA LEU A 696 2.62 10.64 22.42
C LEU A 696 2.80 12.11 21.98
N PRO A 697 2.00 12.61 21.01
CA PRO A 697 2.13 13.98 20.55
C PRO A 697 1.67 15.00 21.60
N VAL A 698 2.46 16.06 21.79
CA VAL A 698 2.13 17.20 22.65
C VAL A 698 2.28 18.49 21.84
N VAL A 699 1.18 19.22 21.66
CA VAL A 699 1.18 20.47 20.88
C VAL A 699 1.59 21.65 21.78
N ILE A 700 2.58 22.44 21.33
CA ILE A 700 3.07 23.66 21.97
C ILE A 700 2.73 24.84 21.05
N SER A 701 2.04 25.87 21.55
CA SER A 701 1.44 26.93 20.70
C SER A 701 1.63 28.36 21.22
N THR A 702 2.01 28.55 22.47
CA THR A 702 2.30 29.85 23.08
C THR A 702 3.72 30.29 22.73
N ALA A 703 3.96 31.60 22.53
CA ALA A 703 5.31 32.06 22.18
C ALA A 703 6.34 31.73 23.27
N ALA A 704 5.96 31.79 24.55
CA ALA A 704 6.83 31.43 25.67
C ALA A 704 7.25 29.96 25.63
N GLY A 705 6.29 29.04 25.46
CA GLY A 705 6.57 27.60 25.33
C GLY A 705 7.43 27.29 24.09
N ILE A 706 7.15 27.96 22.97
CA ILE A 706 7.95 27.78 21.75
C ILE A 706 9.38 28.28 21.93
N LYS A 707 9.60 29.45 22.54
CA LYS A 707 10.95 29.95 22.83
C LYS A 707 11.71 29.04 23.80
N GLN A 708 11.03 28.52 24.83
CA GLN A 708 11.61 27.54 25.75
C GLN A 708 12.09 26.29 25.00
N VAL A 709 11.26 25.76 24.09
CA VAL A 709 11.59 24.54 23.34
C VAL A 709 12.67 24.79 22.29
N LEU A 710 12.55 25.85 21.49
CA LEU A 710 13.50 26.13 20.39
C LEU A 710 14.83 26.70 20.90
N GLY A 711 14.84 27.38 22.05
CA GLY A 711 16.03 27.96 22.67
C GLY A 711 16.86 26.98 23.51
N ASN A 712 16.37 25.76 23.75
CA ASN A 712 17.06 24.73 24.54
C ASN A 712 17.19 23.42 23.75
N PRO A 713 18.07 23.38 22.75
CA PRO A 713 18.17 22.22 21.87
C PRO A 713 18.88 21.01 22.53
N ASP A 714 19.54 21.20 23.66
CA ASP A 714 20.09 20.09 24.47
C ASP A 714 18.97 19.27 25.13
N THR A 715 17.92 19.93 25.60
CA THR A 715 16.72 19.27 26.15
C THR A 715 15.76 18.83 25.05
N PHE A 716 15.65 19.63 23.99
CA PHE A 716 14.74 19.41 22.87
C PHE A 716 15.52 19.39 21.53
N PRO A 717 16.25 18.31 21.24
CA PRO A 717 16.97 18.17 19.97
C PRO A 717 16.05 18.17 18.75
N LEU A 718 16.62 18.58 17.60
CA LEU A 718 16.07 18.24 16.28
C LEU A 718 16.13 16.74 16.05
N GLY A 719 15.12 16.17 15.40
CA GLY A 719 15.15 14.77 14.95
C GLY A 719 15.87 14.55 13.62
N TRP A 720 16.41 15.58 12.97
CA TRP A 720 16.88 15.48 11.59
C TRP A 720 18.12 14.60 11.44
N GLY A 721 19.00 14.50 12.44
CA GLY A 721 20.18 13.65 12.36
C GLY A 721 19.84 12.19 12.09
N GLU A 722 18.87 11.64 12.82
CA GLU A 722 18.38 10.27 12.58
C GLU A 722 17.74 10.14 11.20
N VAL A 723 16.94 11.12 10.78
CA VAL A 723 16.24 11.08 9.50
C VAL A 723 17.23 11.16 8.32
N LEU A 724 18.23 12.03 8.38
CA LEU A 724 19.24 12.19 7.33
C LEU A 724 20.17 10.96 7.24
N ASN A 725 20.60 10.41 8.37
CA ASN A 725 21.43 9.19 8.39
C ASN A 725 20.72 7.98 7.76
N ASN A 726 19.40 7.90 7.94
CA ASN A 726 18.59 6.83 7.38
C ASN A 726 18.41 6.91 5.85
N ILE A 727 18.72 8.04 5.18
CA ILE A 727 18.61 8.16 3.71
C ILE A 727 19.56 7.17 3.02
N PHE A 728 20.77 7.01 3.52
CA PHE A 728 21.81 6.18 2.92
C PHE A 728 22.06 4.87 3.69
N TYR A 729 21.09 4.43 4.50
CA TYR A 729 21.23 3.21 5.30
C TYR A 729 22.49 3.24 6.20
N GLY A 730 22.90 4.43 6.66
CA GLY A 730 24.13 4.63 7.44
C GLY A 730 25.45 4.60 6.65
N LYS A 731 25.44 4.39 5.33
CA LYS A 731 26.67 4.31 4.49
C LYS A 731 27.35 5.65 4.23
N ARG A 732 26.66 6.77 4.43
CA ARG A 732 27.16 8.13 4.19
C ARG A 732 26.93 8.98 5.43
N ASP A 733 28.00 9.47 6.05
CA ASP A 733 27.89 10.37 7.20
C ASP A 733 27.55 11.80 6.75
N VAL A 734 26.33 12.21 7.05
CA VAL A 734 25.84 13.59 6.89
C VAL A 734 25.47 14.21 8.25
N GLY A 735 25.83 13.55 9.36
CA GLY A 735 25.56 14.00 10.73
C GLY A 735 26.30 15.28 11.13
N TRP A 736 27.28 15.71 10.34
CA TRP A 736 27.97 17.00 10.49
C TRP A 736 27.13 18.20 10.02
N PHE A 737 26.06 17.97 9.25
CA PHE A 737 25.23 19.04 8.71
C PHE A 737 24.60 19.90 9.82
N MET A 738 24.55 21.22 9.64
CA MET A 738 24.10 22.16 10.68
C MET A 738 22.71 21.89 11.29
N LEU A 739 21.81 21.20 10.59
CA LEU A 739 20.48 20.84 11.12
C LEU A 739 20.41 19.41 11.67
N ALA A 740 21.47 18.61 11.52
CA ALA A 740 21.50 17.22 12.00
C ALA A 740 21.63 17.11 13.53
N GLY A 741 22.15 18.13 14.20
CA GLY A 741 22.37 18.11 15.65
C GLY A 741 22.95 19.41 16.20
N THR A 742 23.40 19.37 17.45
CA THR A 742 23.96 20.51 18.19
C THR A 742 25.44 20.34 18.55
N GLU A 743 26.12 19.36 17.97
CA GLU A 743 27.53 19.10 18.25
C GLU A 743 28.42 20.24 17.72
N PRO A 744 29.67 20.39 18.21
CA PRO A 744 30.60 21.41 17.72
C PRO A 744 30.77 21.41 16.19
N ARG A 745 30.73 20.24 15.55
CA ARG A 745 30.78 20.11 14.08
C ARG A 745 29.57 20.70 13.37
N ASN A 746 28.37 20.60 13.96
CA ASN A 746 27.15 21.19 13.40
C ASN A 746 27.20 22.73 13.48
N ILE A 747 27.69 23.25 14.61
CA ILE A 747 27.88 24.69 14.83
C ILE A 747 28.95 25.24 13.88
N ASP A 748 30.07 24.54 13.74
CA ASP A 748 31.14 24.91 12.81
C ASP A 748 30.64 24.94 11.36
N HIS A 749 29.90 23.91 10.93
CA HIS A 749 29.28 23.88 9.60
C HIS A 749 28.33 25.06 9.37
N ARG A 750 27.49 25.39 10.36
CA ARG A 750 26.59 26.55 10.31
C ARG A 750 27.36 27.87 10.13
N ASN A 751 28.40 28.09 10.92
CA ASN A 751 29.20 29.30 10.89
C ASN A 751 29.94 29.46 9.56
N LYS A 752 30.55 28.38 9.06
CA LYS A 752 31.21 28.35 7.74
C LYS A 752 30.23 28.61 6.61
N SER A 753 29.02 28.04 6.68
CA SER A 753 27.96 28.29 5.69
C SER A 753 27.53 29.75 5.70
N ALA A 754 27.30 30.34 6.89
CA ALA A 754 26.97 31.76 7.02
C ALA A 754 28.07 32.69 6.49
N GLU A 755 29.34 32.36 6.75
CA GLU A 755 30.49 33.07 6.19
C GLU A 755 30.56 32.94 4.66
N ALA A 756 30.25 31.76 4.12
CA ALA A 756 30.24 31.55 2.67
C ALA A 756 29.12 32.38 1.99
N PHE A 757 27.93 32.46 2.58
CA PHE A 757 26.84 33.31 2.08
C PHE A 757 27.18 34.80 2.17
N SER A 758 27.85 35.26 3.24
CA SER A 758 28.20 36.69 3.39
C SER A 758 29.21 37.19 2.35
N LYS A 759 29.94 36.26 1.70
CA LYS A 759 30.89 36.55 0.61
C LYS A 759 30.24 36.66 -0.78
N LEU A 760 28.93 36.46 -0.89
CA LEU A 760 28.19 36.57 -2.17
C LEU A 760 27.73 38.03 -2.39
N PRO A 761 28.38 38.78 -3.30
CA PRO A 761 28.03 40.18 -3.54
C PRO A 761 26.69 40.29 -4.25
N ASN A 762 25.90 41.32 -3.89
CA ASN A 762 24.66 41.67 -4.58
C ASN A 762 23.65 40.52 -4.73
N LEU A 763 23.70 39.53 -3.85
CA LEU A 763 22.88 38.31 -3.93
C LEU A 763 21.39 38.63 -4.06
N GLN A 764 20.88 39.57 -3.27
CA GLN A 764 19.50 40.00 -3.32
C GLN A 764 19.09 40.51 -4.72
N GLN A 765 19.95 41.31 -5.35
CA GLN A 765 19.73 41.85 -6.68
C GLN A 765 19.76 40.75 -7.75
N ALA A 766 20.71 39.81 -7.64
CA ALA A 766 20.82 38.68 -8.56
C ALA A 766 19.58 37.77 -8.51
N ILE A 767 18.98 37.57 -7.32
CA ILE A 767 17.73 36.84 -7.15
C ILE A 767 16.59 37.53 -7.90
N TYR A 768 16.41 38.85 -7.70
CA TYR A 768 15.35 39.59 -8.40
C TYR A 768 15.51 39.56 -9.91
N GLN A 769 16.73 39.76 -10.42
CA GLN A 769 17.02 39.73 -11.86
C GLN A 769 16.78 38.36 -12.47
N MET A 770 17.14 37.29 -11.75
CA MET A 770 16.88 35.92 -12.17
C MET A 770 15.37 35.65 -12.27
N ILE A 771 14.59 36.04 -11.25
CA ILE A 771 13.12 35.87 -11.26
C ILE A 771 12.48 36.68 -12.38
N GLU A 772 12.92 37.93 -12.58
CA GLU A 772 12.39 38.80 -13.64
C GLU A 772 12.65 38.23 -15.04
N ARG A 773 13.87 37.75 -15.30
CA ARG A 773 14.23 37.11 -16.58
C ARG A 773 13.50 35.79 -16.78
N VAL A 774 13.74 34.83 -15.88
CA VAL A 774 13.26 33.44 -16.03
C VAL A 774 11.74 33.38 -15.87
N GLY A 775 11.19 34.12 -14.92
CA GLY A 775 9.76 34.15 -14.65
C GLY A 775 8.95 34.80 -15.77
N ALA A 776 9.43 35.88 -16.38
CA ALA A 776 8.77 36.49 -17.53
C ALA A 776 8.74 35.55 -18.75
N ASP A 777 9.87 34.87 -19.04
CA ASP A 777 9.95 33.89 -20.12
C ASP A 777 8.99 32.72 -19.90
N LEU A 778 8.89 32.23 -18.67
CA LEU A 778 7.97 31.14 -18.31
C LEU A 778 6.51 31.58 -18.38
N LEU A 779 6.17 32.79 -17.93
CA LEU A 779 4.82 33.35 -18.08
C LEU A 779 4.42 33.43 -19.54
N ALA A 780 5.29 33.94 -20.41
CA ALA A 780 5.03 34.03 -21.84
C ALA A 780 4.86 32.65 -22.50
N LYS A 781 5.62 31.63 -22.07
CA LYS A 781 5.49 30.25 -22.56
C LYS A 781 4.25 29.53 -22.04
N ALA A 782 3.84 29.84 -20.81
CA ALA A 782 2.71 29.19 -20.16
C ALA A 782 1.36 29.80 -20.56
N ASP A 783 1.37 31.04 -21.06
CA ASP A 783 0.16 31.79 -21.41
C ASP A 783 -0.71 31.06 -22.44
N PHE A 784 -1.95 30.82 -22.05
CA PHE A 784 -2.99 30.24 -22.89
C PHE A 784 -4.19 31.19 -22.97
N THR A 785 -4.46 31.71 -24.16
CA THR A 785 -5.64 32.55 -24.41
C THR A 785 -6.89 31.68 -24.51
N VAL A 786 -7.89 31.95 -23.66
CA VAL A 786 -9.16 31.21 -23.62
C VAL A 786 -10.16 31.79 -24.63
N GLN A 787 -10.88 32.86 -24.26
CA GLN A 787 -11.84 33.58 -25.11
C GLN A 787 -12.03 35.01 -24.57
N GLY A 788 -12.31 35.97 -25.44
CA GLY A 788 -12.63 37.36 -25.04
C GLY A 788 -11.45 38.16 -24.45
N GLY A 789 -10.21 37.80 -24.78
CA GLY A 789 -9.01 38.46 -24.24
C GLY A 789 -8.64 38.01 -22.82
N VAL A 790 -9.28 36.95 -22.30
CA VAL A 790 -8.90 36.32 -21.03
C VAL A 790 -7.82 35.27 -21.26
N HIS A 791 -6.77 35.37 -20.45
CA HIS A 791 -5.63 34.47 -20.42
C HIS A 791 -5.69 33.55 -19.21
N GLN A 792 -5.10 32.36 -19.31
CA GLN A 792 -5.05 31.37 -18.25
C GLN A 792 -3.67 30.73 -18.16
N ILE A 793 -3.19 30.49 -16.94
CA ILE A 793 -1.92 29.82 -16.65
C ILE A 793 -2.06 28.90 -15.43
N ASP A 794 -1.24 27.85 -15.35
CA ASP A 794 -0.97 27.17 -14.08
C ASP A 794 0.21 27.84 -13.39
N LEU A 795 -0.09 28.78 -12.49
CA LEU A 795 0.90 29.67 -11.89
C LEU A 795 1.92 28.91 -11.03
N ILE A 796 1.52 27.77 -10.47
CA ILE A 796 2.42 26.95 -9.65
C ILE A 796 3.25 26.02 -10.52
N ARG A 797 2.61 25.16 -11.33
CA ARG A 797 3.31 24.12 -12.09
C ARG A 797 4.19 24.71 -13.19
N ASP A 798 3.70 25.72 -13.89
CA ASP A 798 4.32 26.22 -15.11
C ASP A 798 5.25 27.42 -14.86
N VAL A 799 5.17 28.07 -13.68
CA VAL A 799 5.99 29.25 -13.33
C VAL A 799 6.72 29.08 -12.01
N ALA A 800 6.01 28.99 -10.87
CA ALA A 800 6.65 29.02 -9.55
C ALA A 800 7.60 27.83 -9.31
N ILE A 801 7.22 26.62 -9.73
CA ILE A 801 8.06 25.41 -9.62
C ILE A 801 9.33 25.53 -10.47
N PRO A 802 9.27 25.83 -11.79
CA PRO A 802 10.48 26.03 -12.58
C PRO A 802 11.37 27.16 -12.08
N VAL A 803 10.81 28.30 -11.68
CA VAL A 803 11.59 29.42 -11.12
C VAL A 803 12.29 29.01 -9.82
N ASN A 804 11.57 28.34 -8.90
CA ASN A 804 12.19 27.85 -7.66
C ASN A 804 13.28 26.80 -7.92
N THR A 805 13.05 25.90 -8.88
CA THR A 805 14.02 24.87 -9.28
C THR A 805 15.30 25.50 -9.82
N GLN A 806 15.18 26.46 -10.73
CA GLN A 806 16.35 27.14 -11.29
C GLN A 806 17.03 28.04 -10.25
N TYR A 807 16.28 28.71 -9.38
CA TYR A 807 16.83 29.52 -8.29
C TYR A 807 17.70 28.66 -7.37
N THR A 808 17.19 27.50 -6.95
CA THR A 808 17.94 26.55 -6.14
C THR A 808 19.14 25.98 -6.90
N ALA A 809 18.97 25.61 -8.17
CA ALA A 809 20.07 25.06 -8.97
C ALA A 809 21.20 26.06 -9.20
N ASP A 810 20.87 27.33 -9.43
CA ASP A 810 21.86 28.37 -9.69
C ASP A 810 22.56 28.82 -8.41
N LEU A 811 21.81 28.99 -7.31
CA LEU A 811 22.39 29.34 -6.00
C LEU A 811 23.35 28.27 -5.48
N PHE A 812 23.01 26.99 -5.69
CA PHE A 812 23.79 25.85 -5.22
C PHE A 812 24.55 25.12 -6.34
N TYR A 813 24.77 25.77 -7.48
CA TYR A 813 25.59 25.30 -8.61
C TYR A 813 25.33 23.85 -9.06
N MET A 814 24.05 23.47 -9.14
CA MET A 814 23.59 22.13 -9.54
C MET A 814 23.47 21.97 -11.05
N ASP A 815 23.37 20.71 -11.49
CA ASP A 815 23.39 20.31 -12.90
C ASP A 815 22.02 20.38 -13.60
N LEU A 816 21.31 21.50 -13.40
CA LEU A 816 20.10 21.82 -14.16
C LEU A 816 20.47 22.36 -15.54
N ARG A 817 19.77 21.92 -16.58
CA ARG A 817 19.91 22.51 -17.92
C ARG A 817 19.32 23.91 -17.98
N THR A 818 20.16 24.90 -18.27
CA THR A 818 19.78 26.31 -18.41
C THR A 818 20.66 26.97 -19.49
N ASP A 819 20.39 28.22 -19.84
CA ASP A 819 21.25 28.97 -20.79
C ASP A 819 22.69 29.14 -20.27
N GLU A 820 22.88 29.17 -18.95
CA GLU A 820 24.19 29.26 -18.28
C GLU A 820 24.76 27.88 -17.89
N ASN A 821 24.06 26.80 -18.23
CA ASN A 821 24.51 25.41 -18.14
C ASN A 821 23.87 24.56 -19.27
N PRO A 822 24.23 24.82 -20.54
CA PRO A 822 23.56 24.19 -21.68
C PRO A 822 23.77 22.67 -21.73
N GLU A 823 24.87 22.18 -21.13
CA GLU A 823 25.18 20.75 -20.99
C GLU A 823 24.57 20.09 -19.75
N GLY A 824 23.67 20.78 -19.04
CA GLY A 824 23.00 20.23 -17.86
C GLY A 824 22.25 18.95 -18.17
N LYS A 825 22.37 17.96 -17.29
CA LYS A 825 21.76 16.64 -17.47
C LYS A 825 20.34 16.57 -16.93
N LEU A 826 20.01 17.36 -15.91
CA LEU A 826 18.70 17.30 -15.26
C LEU A 826 17.72 18.29 -15.88
N SER A 827 16.47 17.84 -16.02
CA SER A 827 15.33 18.70 -16.32
C SER A 827 14.80 19.37 -15.04
N VAL A 828 13.92 20.37 -15.20
CA VAL A 828 13.22 21.00 -14.07
C VAL A 828 12.45 19.96 -13.26
N ALA A 829 11.66 19.11 -13.92
CA ALA A 829 10.83 18.12 -13.24
C ALA A 829 11.67 17.09 -12.46
N GLU A 830 12.78 16.64 -13.04
CA GLU A 830 13.67 15.65 -12.41
C GLU A 830 14.37 16.23 -11.17
N LEU A 831 14.99 17.41 -11.29
CA LEU A 831 15.66 18.04 -10.15
C LEU A 831 14.67 18.41 -9.04
N TYR A 832 13.53 18.99 -9.39
CA TYR A 832 12.50 19.36 -8.41
C TYR A 832 11.94 18.13 -7.69
N LYS A 833 11.63 17.05 -8.42
CA LYS A 833 11.15 15.80 -7.84
C LYS A 833 12.16 15.18 -6.88
N SER A 834 13.43 15.09 -7.29
CA SER A 834 14.51 14.55 -6.45
C SER A 834 14.66 15.33 -5.14
N MET A 835 14.62 16.66 -5.22
CA MET A 835 14.70 17.55 -4.07
C MET A 835 13.47 17.50 -3.16
N VAL A 836 12.26 17.48 -3.72
CA VAL A 836 11.01 17.37 -2.95
C VAL A 836 10.92 16.01 -2.27
N ASN A 837 11.38 14.92 -2.90
CA ASN A 837 11.42 13.60 -2.26
C ASN A 837 12.31 13.61 -1.01
N LEU A 838 13.49 14.22 -1.09
CA LEU A 838 14.35 14.44 0.07
C LEU A 838 13.59 15.23 1.15
N ARG A 839 12.95 16.33 0.77
CA ARG A 839 12.15 17.19 1.67
C ARG A 839 11.06 16.44 2.40
N ILE A 840 10.26 15.67 1.68
CA ILE A 840 9.17 14.88 2.23
C ILE A 840 9.70 13.91 3.26
N TRP A 841 10.79 13.20 2.95
CA TRP A 841 11.44 12.30 3.89
C TRP A 841 11.93 13.02 5.15
N ALA A 842 12.65 14.14 5.01
CA ALA A 842 13.28 14.76 6.17
C ALA A 842 12.35 15.58 7.07
N THR A 843 11.25 16.13 6.53
CA THR A 843 10.38 17.07 7.27
C THR A 843 8.90 16.71 7.32
N ASN A 844 8.42 15.82 6.44
CA ASN A 844 7.00 15.51 6.30
C ASN A 844 6.73 13.99 6.27
N ASN A 845 7.57 13.19 6.94
CA ASN A 845 7.45 11.74 6.97
C ASN A 845 6.63 11.22 8.17
N THR A 846 5.37 11.66 8.27
CA THR A 846 4.46 11.33 9.38
C THR A 846 3.59 10.11 9.12
N ASP A 847 3.59 9.57 7.90
CA ASP A 847 2.85 8.37 7.52
C ASP A 847 3.77 7.14 7.50
N SER A 848 3.66 6.26 8.49
CA SER A 848 4.51 5.07 8.60
C SER A 848 4.28 4.06 7.49
N ALA A 849 3.10 4.05 6.88
CA ALA A 849 2.76 3.17 5.76
C ALA A 849 3.46 3.58 4.44
N GLU A 850 3.85 4.85 4.31
CA GLU A 850 4.56 5.38 3.14
C GLU A 850 6.06 5.62 3.39
N ALA A 851 6.50 5.58 4.65
CA ALA A 851 7.86 5.93 5.04
C ALA A 851 8.94 5.08 4.34
N TRP A 852 8.70 3.79 4.09
CA TRP A 852 9.63 2.94 3.31
C TRP A 852 9.86 3.51 1.91
N ASN A 853 8.78 3.79 1.18
CA ASN A 853 8.83 4.34 -0.17
C ASN A 853 9.43 5.75 -0.18
N ARG A 854 9.07 6.59 0.79
CA ARG A 854 9.61 7.96 0.92
C ARG A 854 11.11 7.95 1.15
N ARG A 855 11.62 7.06 2.02
CA ARG A 855 13.07 6.89 2.23
C ARG A 855 13.78 6.49 0.94
N ARG A 856 13.25 5.48 0.23
CA ARG A 856 13.84 5.01 -1.04
C ARG A 856 13.86 6.12 -2.08
N ARG A 857 12.74 6.83 -2.28
CA ARG A 857 12.66 7.97 -3.22
C ARG A 857 13.60 9.11 -2.85
N ALA A 858 13.80 9.36 -1.55
CA ALA A 858 14.78 10.33 -1.06
C ALA A 858 16.21 9.87 -1.37
N ASN A 859 16.55 8.61 -1.12
CA ASN A 859 17.84 8.02 -1.48
C ASN A 859 18.14 8.14 -2.99
N GLU A 860 17.19 7.69 -3.83
CA GLU A 860 17.27 7.79 -5.29
C GLU A 860 17.45 9.27 -5.72
N GLY A 861 16.69 10.19 -5.12
CA GLY A 861 16.77 11.62 -5.41
C GLY A 861 18.12 12.24 -5.04
N ALA A 862 18.66 11.93 -3.86
CA ALA A 862 20.00 12.38 -3.48
C ALA A 862 21.08 11.82 -4.42
N GLN A 863 21.01 10.54 -4.78
CA GLN A 863 22.00 9.90 -5.65
C GLN A 863 22.04 10.58 -7.03
N VAL A 864 20.86 10.86 -7.63
CA VAL A 864 20.76 11.60 -8.89
C VAL A 864 21.46 12.95 -8.81
N ILE A 865 21.22 13.73 -7.74
CA ILE A 865 21.82 15.06 -7.56
C ILE A 865 23.33 14.97 -7.32
N ILE A 866 23.77 14.01 -6.50
CA ILE A 866 25.19 13.79 -6.19
C ILE A 866 25.94 13.45 -7.48
N ASP A 867 25.46 12.48 -8.24
CA ASP A 867 26.14 11.97 -9.44
C ASP A 867 26.17 13.02 -10.57
N SER A 868 25.10 13.82 -10.71
CA SER A 868 25.04 14.87 -11.72
C SER A 868 25.90 16.08 -11.34
N THR A 869 25.93 16.46 -10.07
CA THR A 869 26.59 17.69 -9.59
C THR A 869 28.09 17.50 -9.35
N ARG A 870 28.52 16.28 -9.00
CA ARG A 870 29.93 16.00 -8.69
C ARG A 870 30.91 16.40 -9.81
N PRO A 871 30.66 16.11 -11.10
CA PRO A 871 31.53 16.54 -12.19
C PRO A 871 31.73 18.07 -12.26
N LEU A 872 30.70 18.85 -11.92
CA LEU A 872 30.76 20.31 -11.93
C LEU A 872 31.70 20.81 -10.84
N VAL A 873 31.61 20.26 -9.63
CA VAL A 873 32.49 20.62 -8.51
C VAL A 873 33.93 20.17 -8.79
N ASP A 874 34.13 18.99 -9.38
CA ASP A 874 35.48 18.53 -9.76
C ASP A 874 36.14 19.44 -10.82
N GLU A 875 35.36 20.04 -11.72
CA GLU A 875 35.88 21.04 -12.66
C GLU A 875 36.40 22.28 -11.93
N VAL A 876 35.70 22.75 -10.89
CA VAL A 876 36.14 23.89 -10.05
C VAL A 876 37.42 23.54 -9.27
N VAL A 877 37.55 22.30 -8.80
CA VAL A 877 38.80 21.83 -8.16
C VAL A 877 39.94 21.82 -9.17
N ARG A 878 39.73 21.30 -10.38
CA ARG A 878 40.74 21.30 -11.45
C ARG A 878 41.15 22.71 -11.86
N SER A 879 40.22 23.67 -11.92
CA SER A 879 40.54 25.05 -12.25
C SER A 879 41.36 25.78 -11.17
N ARG A 880 41.40 25.23 -9.94
CA ARG A 880 42.24 25.71 -8.83
C ARG A 880 43.59 24.99 -8.74
N GLY A 881 43.67 23.75 -9.19
CA GLY A 881 44.87 22.93 -9.19
C GLY A 881 45.81 23.25 -10.36
N PHE A 882 47.10 23.35 -10.07
CA PHE A 882 48.22 23.75 -10.95
C PHE A 882 48.33 25.27 -11.18
N GLY A 883 49.25 25.90 -10.44
CA GLY A 883 49.65 27.31 -10.55
C GLY A 883 50.32 27.70 -11.87
N LEU A 884 49.77 27.28 -13.00
CA LEU A 884 50.10 27.72 -14.35
C LEU A 884 48.90 28.49 -14.88
N GLY A 885 48.98 29.83 -14.94
CA GLY A 885 47.89 30.72 -15.36
C GLY A 885 47.31 30.48 -16.78
N LEU A 886 47.85 29.52 -17.53
CA LEU A 886 47.34 29.08 -18.84
C LEU A 886 46.17 28.09 -18.73
N SER A 887 46.10 27.23 -17.70
CA SER A 887 45.02 26.23 -17.56
C SER A 887 43.69 26.86 -17.13
N SER A 888 43.72 27.83 -16.20
CA SER A 888 42.51 28.55 -15.76
C SER A 888 41.94 29.47 -16.85
N ALA A 889 42.79 30.06 -17.69
CA ALA A 889 42.38 30.87 -18.83
C ALA A 889 41.74 30.02 -19.96
N LEU A 890 42.22 28.79 -20.19
CA LEU A 890 41.62 27.86 -21.15
C LEU A 890 40.26 27.34 -20.66
N HIS A 891 40.14 26.98 -19.39
CA HIS A 891 38.86 26.51 -18.81
C HIS A 891 37.77 27.58 -18.81
N LYS A 892 38.13 28.87 -18.59
CA LYS A 892 37.19 30.00 -18.72
C LYS A 892 36.69 30.24 -20.15
N ARG A 893 37.41 29.74 -21.18
CA ARG A 893 37.10 29.97 -22.60
C ARG A 893 36.47 28.77 -23.31
N PHE A 894 36.72 27.56 -22.84
CA PHE A 894 36.29 26.31 -23.49
C PHE A 894 35.59 25.31 -22.56
N GLY A 895 35.50 25.57 -21.25
CA GLY A 895 34.78 24.74 -20.27
C GLY A 895 33.35 25.23 -20.00
N ARG A 896 32.64 24.57 -19.08
CA ARG A 896 31.24 24.91 -18.74
C ARG A 896 31.08 26.32 -18.17
N GLN A 897 32.15 26.87 -17.62
CA GLN A 897 32.19 28.25 -17.12
C GLN A 897 32.08 29.32 -18.22
N ALA A 898 32.29 28.96 -19.50
CA ALA A 898 32.20 29.91 -20.62
C ALA A 898 30.77 30.45 -20.86
N SER A 899 29.73 29.70 -20.42
CA SER A 899 28.34 30.11 -20.54
C SER A 899 27.84 30.94 -19.35
N LEU A 900 28.65 31.13 -18.31
CA LEU A 900 28.26 31.90 -17.11
C LEU A 900 28.21 33.40 -17.40
N GLN A 901 27.15 34.05 -16.97
CA GLN A 901 27.01 35.50 -17.04
C GLN A 901 27.56 36.14 -15.76
N GLU A 902 28.38 37.18 -15.91
CA GLU A 902 28.96 37.88 -14.76
C GLU A 902 27.87 38.51 -13.88
N GLY A 903 27.91 38.23 -12.58
CA GLY A 903 26.93 38.75 -11.62
C GLY A 903 25.59 37.99 -11.60
N SER A 904 25.43 36.96 -12.43
CA SER A 904 24.25 36.09 -12.38
C SER A 904 24.19 35.29 -11.08
N LEU A 905 23.00 34.83 -10.70
CA LEU A 905 22.83 33.95 -9.54
C LEU A 905 23.70 32.69 -9.64
N ARG A 906 23.86 32.14 -10.84
CA ARG A 906 24.70 30.95 -11.07
C ARG A 906 26.19 31.24 -10.87
N SER A 907 26.66 32.41 -11.31
CA SER A 907 28.04 32.85 -11.04
C SER A 907 28.30 33.04 -9.54
N LEU A 908 27.29 33.47 -8.77
CA LEU A 908 27.35 33.52 -7.31
C LEU A 908 27.36 32.12 -6.69
N GLY A 909 26.61 31.17 -7.23
CA GLY A 909 26.68 29.76 -6.82
C GLY A 909 28.06 29.13 -7.05
N LEU A 910 28.70 29.44 -8.18
CA LEU A 910 30.10 29.06 -8.40
C LEU A 910 31.02 29.68 -7.32
N LYS A 911 30.85 30.96 -7.00
CA LYS A 911 31.60 31.63 -5.93
C LYS A 911 31.35 30.99 -4.56
N PHE A 912 30.14 30.50 -4.31
CA PHE A 912 29.80 29.76 -3.09
C PHE A 912 30.60 28.45 -3.01
N VAL A 913 30.60 27.64 -4.08
CA VAL A 913 31.41 26.41 -4.21
C VAL A 913 32.90 26.70 -3.99
N GLU A 914 33.41 27.75 -4.65
CA GLU A 914 34.77 28.24 -4.48
C GLU A 914 35.09 28.61 -3.03
N THR A 915 34.16 29.27 -2.35
CA THR A 915 34.36 29.68 -0.95
C THR A 915 34.42 28.47 -0.02
N LEU A 916 33.52 27.50 -0.20
CA LEU A 916 33.51 26.25 0.58
C LEU A 916 34.79 25.44 0.37
N LEU A 917 35.25 25.30 -0.87
CA LEU A 917 36.55 24.68 -1.18
C LEU A 917 37.71 25.46 -0.53
N GLY A 918 37.62 26.78 -0.47
CA GLY A 918 38.61 27.65 0.19
C GLY A 918 38.63 27.52 1.71
N GLN A 919 37.52 27.10 2.33
CA GLN A 919 37.42 26.76 3.75
C GLN A 919 37.96 25.35 4.08
N GLY A 920 38.52 24.64 3.10
CA GLY A 920 39.13 23.32 3.27
C GLY A 920 38.19 22.12 3.09
N ALA A 921 36.97 22.33 2.58
CA ALA A 921 36.06 21.24 2.26
C ALA A 921 36.55 20.42 1.04
N THR A 922 36.36 19.10 1.06
CA THR A 922 36.62 18.24 -0.11
C THR A 922 35.50 18.42 -1.15
N ALA A 923 35.76 18.08 -2.42
CA ALA A 923 34.72 18.12 -3.46
C ALA A 923 33.48 17.30 -3.10
N GLU A 924 33.67 16.13 -2.47
CA GLU A 924 32.58 15.28 -2.01
C GLU A 924 31.75 15.96 -0.93
N ASN A 925 32.42 16.53 0.08
CA ASN A 925 31.74 17.26 1.14
C ASN A 925 31.03 18.51 0.60
N VAL A 926 31.61 19.21 -0.36
CA VAL A 926 30.95 20.35 -1.03
C VAL A 926 29.68 19.91 -1.73
N VAL A 927 29.70 18.84 -2.53
CA VAL A 927 28.48 18.31 -3.18
C VAL A 927 27.41 18.01 -2.13
N ASP A 928 27.78 17.40 -1.00
CA ASP A 928 26.83 17.14 0.08
C ASP A 928 26.25 18.42 0.69
N GLN A 929 27.10 19.41 0.94
CA GLN A 929 26.68 20.71 1.43
C GLN A 929 25.68 21.41 0.47
N LEU A 930 25.84 21.26 -0.84
CA LEU A 930 24.97 21.89 -1.83
C LEU A 930 23.54 21.35 -1.74
N TRP A 931 23.36 20.02 -1.80
CA TRP A 931 22.02 19.44 -1.76
C TRP A 931 21.37 19.51 -0.38
N LEU A 932 22.14 19.36 0.71
CA LEU A 932 21.64 19.50 2.07
C LEU A 932 21.16 20.92 2.40
N GLN A 933 21.78 21.95 1.81
CA GLN A 933 21.33 23.34 1.99
C GLN A 933 20.15 23.68 1.08
N ALA A 934 20.19 23.24 -0.18
CA ALA A 934 19.10 23.42 -1.15
C ALA A 934 17.77 22.82 -0.68
N PHE A 935 17.84 21.70 0.04
CA PHE A 935 16.71 21.01 0.67
C PHE A 935 15.74 21.97 1.40
N GLY A 936 16.27 22.99 2.09
CA GLY A 936 15.48 23.87 2.97
C GLY A 936 14.57 24.84 2.23
N GLU A 937 14.81 25.09 0.95
CA GLU A 937 14.15 26.14 0.16
C GLU A 937 13.16 25.57 -0.86
N ILE A 938 13.44 24.38 -1.39
CA ILE A 938 12.66 23.76 -2.46
C ILE A 938 11.24 23.37 -1.99
N GLY A 939 10.22 23.67 -2.78
CA GLY A 939 8.81 23.32 -2.50
C GLY A 939 8.12 24.15 -1.41
N VAL A 940 8.80 24.45 -0.29
CA VAL A 940 8.25 25.31 0.78
C VAL A 940 8.05 26.74 0.30
N LEU A 941 8.98 27.29 -0.51
CA LEU A 941 8.83 28.62 -1.09
C LEU A 941 7.67 28.69 -2.08
N VAL A 942 7.50 27.64 -2.90
CA VAL A 942 6.36 27.53 -3.84
C VAL A 942 5.03 27.50 -3.08
N THR A 943 4.97 26.73 -2.00
CA THR A 943 3.75 26.62 -1.17
C THR A 943 3.46 27.92 -0.42
N THR A 944 4.49 28.54 0.14
CA THR A 944 4.36 29.84 0.82
C THR A 944 3.90 30.93 -0.14
N PHE A 945 4.44 30.93 -1.37
CA PHE A 945 4.02 31.84 -2.42
C PHE A 945 2.53 31.65 -2.77
N TYR A 946 2.08 30.42 -2.95
CA TYR A 946 0.65 30.12 -3.12
C TYR A 946 -0.19 30.67 -1.96
N GLU A 947 0.19 30.38 -0.71
CA GLU A 947 -0.57 30.81 0.47
C GLU A 947 -0.65 32.35 0.59
N ILE A 948 0.42 33.07 0.23
CA ILE A 948 0.46 34.53 0.19
C ILE A 948 -0.45 35.08 -0.93
N MET A 949 -0.34 34.53 -2.13
CA MET A 949 -1.14 34.97 -3.28
C MET A 949 -2.62 34.64 -3.08
N GLU A 950 -2.94 33.46 -2.56
CA GLU A 950 -4.31 33.06 -2.23
C GLU A 950 -4.94 34.04 -1.23
N PHE A 951 -4.18 34.49 -0.22
CA PHE A 951 -4.62 35.53 0.72
C PHE A 951 -4.84 36.88 0.03
N PHE A 952 -3.91 37.36 -0.79
CA PHE A 952 -4.08 38.66 -1.45
C PHE A 952 -5.26 38.68 -2.42
N LEU A 953 -5.49 37.58 -3.14
CA LEU A 953 -6.56 37.50 -4.15
C LEU A 953 -7.96 37.22 -3.55
N ARG A 954 -8.11 37.16 -2.22
CA ARG A 954 -9.43 37.03 -1.60
C ARG A 954 -10.24 38.31 -1.79
N PRO A 955 -11.56 38.23 -2.04
CA PRO A 955 -12.41 39.41 -2.24
C PRO A 955 -12.30 40.45 -1.12
N GLU A 956 -12.22 40.01 0.14
CA GLU A 956 -12.06 40.86 1.32
C GLU A 956 -10.72 41.59 1.40
N ASN A 957 -9.69 41.10 0.69
CA ASN A 957 -8.33 41.65 0.68
C ASN A 957 -8.02 42.47 -0.58
N LYS A 958 -9.02 42.77 -1.42
CA LYS A 958 -8.86 43.50 -2.68
C LYS A 958 -8.13 44.84 -2.53
N SER A 959 -8.39 45.58 -1.46
CA SER A 959 -7.72 46.86 -1.19
C SER A 959 -6.22 46.68 -0.90
N ILE A 960 -5.85 45.59 -0.20
CA ILE A 960 -4.46 45.22 0.07
C ILE A 960 -3.78 44.83 -1.24
N TRP A 961 -4.43 44.01 -2.07
CA TRP A 961 -3.90 43.61 -3.38
C TRP A 961 -3.66 44.81 -4.31
N THR A 962 -4.57 45.78 -4.33
CA THR A 962 -4.40 47.02 -5.13
C THR A 962 -3.14 47.79 -4.70
N GLN A 963 -2.84 47.83 -3.40
CA GLN A 963 -1.61 48.46 -2.90
C GLN A 963 -0.36 47.66 -3.31
N VAL A 964 -0.43 46.33 -3.28
CA VAL A 964 0.64 45.44 -3.76
C VAL A 964 0.92 45.67 -5.25
N GLU A 965 -0.11 45.76 -6.09
CA GLU A 965 0.01 46.09 -7.52
C GLU A 965 0.68 47.44 -7.75
N ASN A 966 0.28 48.47 -7.00
CA ASN A 966 0.89 49.81 -7.10
C ASN A 966 2.38 49.78 -6.71
N LEU A 967 2.73 49.13 -5.59
CA LEU A 967 4.11 49.01 -5.13
C LEU A 967 4.99 48.23 -6.12
N ALA A 968 4.44 47.17 -6.72
CA ALA A 968 5.12 46.40 -7.75
C ALA A 968 5.39 47.26 -9.00
N LYS A 969 4.38 48.03 -9.45
CA LYS A 969 4.50 48.95 -10.59
C LYS A 969 5.49 50.09 -10.35
N GLU A 970 5.54 50.62 -9.13
CA GLU A 970 6.52 51.64 -8.71
C GLU A 970 7.94 51.07 -8.56
N GLY A 971 8.12 49.74 -8.55
CA GLY A 971 9.40 49.09 -8.27
C GLY A 971 9.84 49.21 -6.81
N ASN A 972 8.93 49.49 -5.87
CA ASN A 972 9.23 49.68 -4.45
C ASN A 972 9.38 48.36 -3.70
N LEU A 973 10.44 47.61 -4.02
CA LEU A 973 10.71 46.27 -3.50
C LEU A 973 10.83 46.24 -1.96
N THR A 974 11.36 47.31 -1.34
CA THR A 974 11.49 47.40 0.11
C THR A 974 10.12 47.38 0.79
N LYS A 975 9.19 48.24 0.37
CA LYS A 975 7.82 48.24 0.94
C LYS A 975 7.06 46.98 0.55
N LEU A 976 7.20 46.49 -0.68
CA LEU A 976 6.55 45.26 -1.11
C LEU A 976 6.95 44.08 -0.22
N SER A 977 8.22 43.99 0.17
CA SER A 977 8.72 42.93 1.04
C SER A 977 8.04 42.89 2.42
N THR A 978 7.58 44.03 2.95
CA THR A 978 6.88 44.07 4.25
C THR A 978 5.44 43.57 4.14
N TYR A 979 4.76 43.84 3.01
CA TYR A 979 3.45 43.25 2.71
C TYR A 979 3.54 41.73 2.59
N VAL A 980 4.54 41.23 1.86
CA VAL A 980 4.78 39.80 1.68
C VAL A 980 5.07 39.11 3.02
N ALA A 981 5.91 39.71 3.87
CA ALA A 981 6.22 39.17 5.18
C ALA A 981 5.00 39.14 6.13
N GLU A 982 4.15 40.18 6.11
CA GLU A 982 2.94 40.20 6.92
C GLU A 982 1.87 39.20 6.42
N ALA A 983 1.72 39.06 5.11
CA ALA A 983 0.85 38.03 4.53
C ALA A 983 1.34 36.62 4.93
N GLN A 984 2.65 36.35 4.84
CA GLN A 984 3.25 35.09 5.27
C GLN A 984 2.92 34.77 6.73
N ARG A 985 3.01 35.75 7.64
CA ARG A 985 2.68 35.58 9.06
C ARG A 985 1.23 35.12 9.25
N LEU A 986 0.31 35.70 8.50
CA LEU A 986 -1.13 35.40 8.60
C LEU A 986 -1.53 34.09 7.94
N THR A 987 -0.79 33.60 6.94
CA THR A 987 -1.19 32.42 6.15
C THR A 987 -0.44 31.15 6.51
N SER A 988 0.79 31.27 7.01
CA SER A 988 1.69 30.13 7.23
C SER A 988 1.10 29.09 8.20
N PRO A 989 1.19 27.79 7.88
CA PRO A 989 0.88 26.69 8.78
C PRO A 989 2.17 26.11 9.43
N PHE A 990 3.28 26.87 9.44
CA PHE A 990 4.59 26.35 9.81
C PHE A 990 4.63 25.77 11.23
N ARG A 991 5.14 24.53 11.32
CA ARG A 991 5.31 23.77 12.55
C ARG A 991 6.64 23.02 12.53
N VAL A 992 7.16 22.75 13.72
CA VAL A 992 8.46 22.10 13.91
C VAL A 992 8.32 20.98 14.93
N ILE A 993 8.99 19.85 14.70
CA ILE A 993 8.98 18.70 15.61
C ILE A 993 10.22 18.69 16.51
N ARG A 994 10.04 18.31 17.79
CA ARG A 994 11.12 18.13 18.77
C ARG A 994 10.90 16.89 19.62
N TYR A 995 12.00 16.29 20.07
CA TYR A 995 12.00 15.05 20.86
C TYR A 995 12.64 15.33 22.23
N PRO A 996 11.87 15.41 23.33
CA PRO A 996 12.44 15.68 24.65
C PRO A 996 13.43 14.58 25.05
N LYS A 997 14.62 14.98 25.55
CA LYS A 997 15.63 14.08 26.10
C LYS A 997 15.48 13.86 27.61
N THR A 998 14.92 14.83 28.34
CA THR A 998 14.73 14.77 29.79
C THR A 998 13.31 15.17 30.15
N ALA A 999 12.81 14.65 31.27
CA ALA A 999 11.49 15.00 31.78
C ALA A 999 11.46 16.47 32.22
N THR A 1000 10.49 17.23 31.76
CA THR A 1000 10.33 18.66 32.06
C THR A 1000 8.87 19.11 31.86
N GLU A 1001 8.63 20.41 32.03
CA GLU A 1001 7.31 21.03 31.84
C GLU A 1001 7.38 22.13 30.79
N VAL A 1002 6.45 22.12 29.83
CA VAL A 1002 6.30 23.13 28.79
C VAL A 1002 4.82 23.49 28.69
N GLU A 1003 4.46 24.77 28.84
CA GLU A 1003 3.06 25.23 28.87
C GLU A 1003 2.17 24.52 29.92
N GLY A 1004 2.71 24.20 31.10
CA GLY A 1004 1.96 23.44 32.11
C GLY A 1004 1.81 21.95 31.79
N LYS A 1005 2.35 21.47 30.66
CA LYS A 1005 2.27 20.08 30.21
C LYS A 1005 3.57 19.37 30.56
N LYS A 1006 3.47 18.24 31.28
CA LYS A 1006 4.60 17.35 31.52
C LYS A 1006 5.00 16.66 30.23
N VAL A 1007 6.29 16.71 29.90
CA VAL A 1007 6.85 16.10 28.69
C VAL A 1007 8.13 15.33 29.03
N ASP A 1008 8.32 14.18 28.41
CA ASP A 1008 9.51 13.34 28.57
C ASP A 1008 9.88 12.59 27.25
N GLN A 1009 10.78 11.62 27.34
CA GLN A 1009 11.26 10.84 26.19
C GLN A 1009 10.17 10.03 25.47
N ASN A 1010 9.02 9.81 26.09
CA ASN A 1010 7.87 9.15 25.47
C ASN A 1010 7.03 10.13 24.63
N ASN A 1011 7.31 11.42 24.68
CA ASN A 1011 6.58 12.42 23.91
C ASN A 1011 7.28 12.81 22.60
N VAL A 1012 6.47 13.36 21.69
CA VAL A 1012 6.93 14.12 20.53
C VAL A 1012 6.25 15.50 20.58
N LEU A 1013 7.03 16.57 20.55
CA LEU A 1013 6.49 17.92 20.63
C LEU A 1013 6.20 18.47 19.23
N ILE A 1014 4.96 18.89 19.01
CA ILE A 1014 4.53 19.61 17.80
C ILE A 1014 4.54 21.11 18.13
N VAL A 1015 5.59 21.79 17.71
CA VAL A 1015 5.82 23.21 17.98
C VAL A 1015 5.14 24.04 16.89
N ASN A 1016 3.97 24.60 17.20
CA ASN A 1016 3.12 25.34 16.27
C ASN A 1016 3.52 26.82 16.19
N ILE A 1017 4.56 27.11 15.41
CA ILE A 1017 5.10 28.47 15.22
C ILE A 1017 4.05 29.42 14.62
N ALA A 1018 3.20 28.89 13.74
CA ALA A 1018 2.10 29.62 13.13
C ALA A 1018 1.08 30.15 14.17
N ALA A 1019 0.82 29.41 15.25
CA ALA A 1019 -0.06 29.87 16.33
C ALA A 1019 0.54 31.06 17.08
N ALA A 1020 1.83 31.01 17.43
CA ALA A 1020 2.48 32.10 18.13
C ALA A 1020 2.65 33.37 17.29
N GLY A 1021 2.81 33.24 15.97
CA GLY A 1021 2.76 34.39 15.05
C GLY A 1021 1.39 35.10 15.04
N ARG A 1022 0.33 34.45 15.51
CA ARG A 1022 -1.04 34.97 15.62
C ARG A 1022 -1.51 35.15 17.07
N ASP A 1023 -0.61 35.07 18.04
CA ASP A 1023 -0.91 35.20 19.46
C ASP A 1023 -1.01 36.68 19.87
N PRO A 1024 -2.20 37.17 20.32
CA PRO A 1024 -2.37 38.55 20.76
C PRO A 1024 -1.49 38.98 21.93
N ALA A 1025 -1.00 38.02 22.75
CA ALA A 1025 -0.09 38.32 23.85
C ALA A 1025 1.30 38.77 23.37
N ASN A 1026 1.68 38.42 22.13
CA ASN A 1026 2.99 38.70 21.56
C ASN A 1026 2.92 39.61 20.32
N VAL A 1027 1.77 39.64 19.63
CA VAL A 1027 1.54 40.44 18.44
C VAL A 1027 0.28 41.28 18.63
N PRO A 1028 0.39 42.60 18.89
CA PRO A 1028 -0.79 43.46 19.03
C PRO A 1028 -1.68 43.44 17.77
N ASN A 1029 -2.98 43.23 17.90
CA ASN A 1029 -3.91 43.05 16.77
C ASN A 1029 -3.45 41.92 15.81
N ALA A 1030 -3.11 40.76 16.37
CA ALA A 1030 -2.46 39.66 15.64
C ALA A 1030 -3.23 39.13 14.42
N ASP A 1031 -4.56 39.28 14.39
CA ASP A 1031 -5.44 38.88 13.28
C ASP A 1031 -5.52 39.93 12.16
N LYS A 1032 -5.08 41.16 12.42
CA LYS A 1032 -5.13 42.27 11.46
C LYS A 1032 -3.86 42.33 10.62
N PHE A 1033 -4.05 42.56 9.32
CA PHE A 1033 -2.96 42.83 8.39
C PHE A 1033 -2.38 44.23 8.65
N ASP A 1034 -1.10 44.29 9.03
CA ASP A 1034 -0.36 45.52 9.19
C ASP A 1034 1.05 45.39 8.56
N PRO A 1035 1.28 45.97 7.36
CA PRO A 1035 2.56 45.87 6.66
C PRO A 1035 3.63 46.80 7.24
N THR A 1036 3.29 47.65 8.22
CA THR A 1036 4.25 48.52 8.93
C THR A 1036 4.79 47.89 10.21
N ARG A 1037 4.23 46.73 10.58
CA ARG A 1037 4.59 45.99 11.78
C ARG A 1037 6.06 45.59 11.78
N LYS A 1038 6.74 45.84 12.91
CA LYS A 1038 8.05 45.25 13.17
C LYS A 1038 7.89 43.73 13.28
N GLN A 1039 8.61 43.00 12.44
CA GLN A 1039 8.54 41.54 12.42
C GLN A 1039 8.86 40.96 13.81
N PRO A 1040 8.04 40.03 14.32
CA PRO A 1040 8.28 39.41 15.61
C PRO A 1040 9.60 38.62 15.58
N GLU A 1041 10.23 38.53 16.75
CA GLU A 1041 11.45 37.73 16.95
C GLU A 1041 11.18 36.25 16.62
N LEU A 1042 10.02 35.75 17.02
CA LEU A 1042 9.53 34.44 16.61
C LEU A 1042 8.77 34.58 15.28
N SER A 1043 9.29 33.96 14.21
CA SER A 1043 8.68 33.99 12.87
C SER A 1043 8.65 32.59 12.26
N GLY A 1044 8.09 32.45 11.05
CA GLY A 1044 8.06 31.19 10.30
C GLY A 1044 9.45 30.61 9.94
N TYR A 1045 10.54 31.27 10.35
CA TYR A 1045 11.93 30.89 10.07
C TYR A 1045 12.65 30.29 11.29
N SER A 1046 11.90 29.73 12.26
CA SER A 1046 12.42 29.13 13.51
C SER A 1046 13.06 30.18 14.45
N PHE A 1047 13.75 29.74 15.50
CA PHE A 1047 14.39 30.56 16.53
C PHE A 1047 15.64 29.86 17.10
N GLY A 1048 16.60 30.64 17.62
CA GLY A 1048 17.80 30.14 18.30
C GLY A 1048 18.84 29.51 17.35
N GLN A 1049 19.54 28.47 17.81
CA GLN A 1049 20.60 27.79 17.06
C GLN A 1049 20.16 27.28 15.67
N HIS A 1050 18.87 27.01 15.50
CA HIS A 1050 18.28 26.51 14.27
C HIS A 1050 17.44 27.56 13.52
N GLU A 1051 17.68 28.86 13.75
CA GLU A 1051 17.12 29.92 12.91
C GLU A 1051 17.58 29.76 11.46
N CYS A 1052 16.69 29.97 10.49
CA CYS A 1052 16.99 29.78 9.07
C CYS A 1052 18.02 30.81 8.55
N LEU A 1053 19.17 30.34 8.07
CA LEU A 1053 20.18 31.21 7.42
C LEU A 1053 19.64 31.86 6.13
N GLY A 1054 18.71 31.18 5.45
CA GLY A 1054 18.08 31.65 4.22
C GLY A 1054 16.91 32.61 4.38
N ARG A 1055 16.59 33.08 5.60
CA ARG A 1055 15.41 33.94 5.85
C ARG A 1055 15.31 35.14 4.90
N HIS A 1056 16.40 35.86 4.70
CA HIS A 1056 16.42 37.02 3.80
C HIS A 1056 16.30 36.65 2.32
N MET A 1057 16.90 35.51 1.91
CA MET A 1057 16.80 35.00 0.54
C MET A 1057 15.38 34.53 0.24
N ALA A 1058 14.75 33.81 1.16
CA ALA A 1058 13.36 33.37 1.07
C ALA A 1058 12.38 34.55 0.89
N ILE A 1059 12.48 35.58 1.73
CA ILE A 1059 11.62 36.78 1.62
C ILE A 1059 11.87 37.50 0.29
N THR A 1060 13.14 37.61 -0.14
CA THR A 1060 13.51 38.21 -1.44
C THR A 1060 12.88 37.43 -2.60
N PHE A 1061 13.01 36.11 -2.59
CA PHE A 1061 12.45 35.23 -3.62
C PHE A 1061 10.92 35.35 -3.70
N LEU A 1062 10.24 35.28 -2.56
CA LEU A 1062 8.78 35.45 -2.47
C LEU A 1062 8.34 36.84 -2.96
N THR A 1063 9.07 37.89 -2.58
CA THR A 1063 8.82 39.27 -3.02
C THR A 1063 8.97 39.41 -4.54
N GLY A 1064 10.00 38.79 -5.11
CA GLY A 1064 10.23 38.78 -6.55
C GLY A 1064 9.10 38.09 -7.32
N LEU A 1065 8.65 36.92 -6.85
CA LEU A 1065 7.51 36.22 -7.44
C LEU A 1065 6.20 37.00 -7.32
N VAL A 1066 5.95 37.64 -6.17
CA VAL A 1066 4.76 38.50 -6.00
C VAL A 1066 4.82 39.73 -6.90
N LYS A 1067 5.99 40.36 -7.07
CA LYS A 1067 6.16 41.45 -8.05
C LYS A 1067 5.85 40.96 -9.46
N LEU A 1068 6.38 39.80 -9.84
CA LEU A 1068 6.17 39.20 -11.17
C LEU A 1068 4.67 38.97 -11.44
N THR A 1069 3.93 38.43 -10.47
CA THR A 1069 2.49 38.16 -10.63
C THR A 1069 1.61 39.39 -10.53
N ALA A 1070 2.03 40.42 -9.78
CA ALA A 1070 1.36 41.71 -9.76
C ALA A 1070 1.40 42.42 -11.13
N GLY A 1071 2.26 41.98 -12.05
CA GLY A 1071 2.25 42.40 -13.46
C GLY A 1071 1.05 41.87 -14.27
N LEU A 1072 0.34 40.85 -13.78
CA LEU A 1072 -0.83 40.27 -14.45
C LEU A 1072 -2.08 41.13 -14.20
N LYS A 1073 -2.61 41.76 -15.25
CA LYS A 1073 -3.79 42.63 -15.17
C LYS A 1073 -5.02 41.85 -14.75
N ASN A 1074 -5.75 42.36 -13.77
CA ASN A 1074 -7.00 41.77 -13.26
C ASN A 1074 -6.84 40.28 -12.93
N LEU A 1075 -5.74 39.92 -12.25
CA LEU A 1075 -5.50 38.54 -11.83
C LEU A 1075 -6.63 38.03 -10.93
N ARG A 1076 -7.21 36.88 -11.30
CA ARG A 1076 -8.34 36.23 -10.62
C ARG A 1076 -7.87 34.98 -9.90
N ARG A 1077 -8.36 34.80 -8.67
CA ARG A 1077 -8.01 33.71 -7.73
C ARG A 1077 -8.19 32.30 -8.30
N ALA A 1078 -9.15 32.09 -9.19
CA ALA A 1078 -9.45 30.78 -9.74
C ALA A 1078 -9.96 30.91 -11.18
N ALA A 1079 -9.51 30.01 -12.05
CA ALA A 1079 -10.22 29.70 -13.28
C ALA A 1079 -11.63 29.14 -12.96
N PRO A 1080 -12.61 29.23 -13.88
CA PRO A 1080 -13.99 28.79 -13.64
C PRO A 1080 -14.11 27.34 -13.16
N GLY A 1081 -15.06 27.08 -12.27
CA GLY A 1081 -15.32 25.75 -11.69
C GLY A 1081 -14.24 25.31 -10.71
N THR A 1082 -14.06 23.99 -10.57
CA THR A 1082 -13.04 23.40 -9.68
C THR A 1082 -11.62 23.47 -10.26
N LEU A 1083 -11.46 23.96 -11.48
CA LEU A 1083 -10.18 24.01 -12.19
C LEU A 1083 -9.15 24.89 -11.46
N GLY A 1084 -9.59 25.95 -10.79
CA GLY A 1084 -8.74 26.85 -10.02
C GLY A 1084 -8.57 26.46 -8.55
N ASP A 1085 -9.14 25.34 -8.10
CA ASP A 1085 -9.10 24.93 -6.69
C ASP A 1085 -7.82 24.16 -6.37
N VAL A 1086 -7.05 24.65 -5.39
CA VAL A 1086 -5.97 23.86 -4.77
C VAL A 1086 -6.58 23.08 -3.60
N LYS A 1087 -6.91 21.82 -3.86
CA LYS A 1087 -7.60 20.96 -2.88
C LYS A 1087 -6.67 20.60 -1.72
N THR A 1088 -7.17 20.77 -0.50
CA THR A 1088 -6.51 20.34 0.74
C THR A 1088 -7.44 19.55 1.65
N ILE A 1089 -6.86 18.64 2.45
CA ILE A 1089 -7.58 17.84 3.45
C ILE A 1089 -6.75 17.74 4.74
N SER A 1090 -7.36 17.27 5.84
CA SER A 1090 -6.65 16.98 7.09
C SER A 1090 -6.75 15.49 7.41
N VAL A 1091 -5.64 14.81 7.69
CA VAL A 1091 -5.62 13.35 7.98
C VAL A 1091 -4.67 13.08 9.14
N GLY A 1092 -5.14 12.37 10.17
CA GLY A 1092 -4.34 12.08 11.36
C GLY A 1092 -3.87 13.36 12.07
N ALA A 1093 -2.55 13.49 12.27
CA ALA A 1093 -1.93 14.67 12.88
C ALA A 1093 -1.54 15.76 11.85
N GLU A 1094 -1.83 15.58 10.56
CA GLU A 1094 -1.60 16.57 9.51
C GLU A 1094 -2.86 17.43 9.31
N ASP A 1095 -2.77 18.70 9.70
CA ASP A 1095 -3.89 19.64 9.61
C ASP A 1095 -4.14 20.13 8.16
N ARG A 1096 -3.13 20.02 7.29
CA ARG A 1096 -3.21 20.45 5.88
C ARG A 1096 -2.30 19.59 4.98
N ILE A 1097 -2.92 18.73 4.18
CA ILE A 1097 -2.33 17.93 3.11
C ILE A 1097 -2.82 18.49 1.78
N TYR A 1098 -1.92 18.73 0.84
CA TYR A 1098 -2.22 19.18 -0.52
C TYR A 1098 -2.47 17.97 -1.42
N LEU A 1099 -3.51 18.02 -2.25
CA LEU A 1099 -3.72 16.98 -3.26
C LEU A 1099 -3.08 17.40 -4.60
N ASN A 1100 -2.57 16.43 -5.36
CA ASN A 1100 -2.11 16.65 -6.73
C ASN A 1100 -3.30 16.89 -7.69
N ASP A 1101 -3.05 17.18 -8.97
CA ASP A 1101 -4.10 17.49 -9.96
C ASP A 1101 -5.21 16.41 -10.05
N SER A 1102 -4.85 15.13 -9.89
CA SER A 1102 -5.76 13.98 -9.97
C SER A 1102 -6.42 13.60 -8.64
N TRP A 1103 -6.04 14.27 -7.54
CA TRP A 1103 -6.39 13.90 -6.17
C TRP A 1103 -5.97 12.48 -5.75
N SER A 1104 -5.05 11.84 -6.49
CA SER A 1104 -4.54 10.50 -6.22
C SER A 1104 -3.48 10.45 -5.11
N TYR A 1105 -2.77 11.56 -4.87
CA TYR A 1105 -1.59 11.60 -4.01
C TYR A 1105 -1.66 12.67 -2.92
N PHE A 1106 -1.22 12.31 -1.72
CA PHE A 1106 -1.04 13.20 -0.59
C PHE A 1106 0.32 13.91 -0.67
N GLY A 1107 0.30 15.15 -1.15
CA GLY A 1107 1.41 16.07 -1.15
C GLY A 1107 1.49 16.93 0.11
N PHE A 1108 2.68 17.43 0.40
CA PHE A 1108 2.94 18.41 1.47
C PHE A 1108 3.26 19.80 0.93
N ASN A 1109 3.38 19.90 -0.39
CA ASN A 1109 3.60 21.12 -1.13
C ASN A 1109 2.54 21.23 -2.22
N THR A 1110 2.09 22.46 -2.48
CA THR A 1110 1.21 22.71 -3.62
C THR A 1110 1.94 22.39 -4.92
N SER A 1111 1.22 21.81 -5.89
CA SER A 1111 1.80 21.37 -7.16
C SER A 1111 1.14 22.00 -8.39
N ASN A 1112 0.00 22.66 -8.22
CA ASN A 1112 -0.77 23.28 -9.29
C ASN A 1112 -1.62 24.43 -8.74
N TRP A 1113 -1.93 25.42 -9.56
CA TRP A 1113 -2.97 26.43 -9.31
C TRP A 1113 -3.30 27.19 -10.59
N LYS A 1114 -4.51 27.01 -11.13
CA LYS A 1114 -4.91 27.62 -12.41
C LYS A 1114 -5.65 28.94 -12.18
N VAL A 1115 -5.10 30.01 -12.73
CA VAL A 1115 -5.57 31.39 -12.54
C VAL A 1115 -5.85 32.06 -13.88
N GLN A 1116 -6.66 33.12 -13.89
CA GLN A 1116 -7.02 33.88 -15.10
C GLN A 1116 -6.70 35.37 -14.97
N PHE A 1117 -6.33 36.03 -16.07
CA PHE A 1117 -5.94 37.44 -16.11
C PHE A 1117 -6.27 38.05 -17.50
N ASP A 1118 -6.18 39.37 -17.64
CA ASP A 1118 -6.61 40.14 -18.84
C ASP A 1118 -5.41 40.71 -19.64
N GLY A 1119 -4.20 40.21 -19.39
CA GLY A 1119 -2.96 40.61 -20.06
C GLY A 1119 -1.82 40.99 -19.11
N TYR A 1120 -0.67 41.37 -19.67
CA TYR A 1120 0.54 41.73 -18.93
C TYR A 1120 0.77 43.25 -18.92
N ASN A 1121 1.38 43.78 -17.86
CA ASN A 1121 1.82 45.17 -17.73
C ASN A 1121 3.30 45.35 -18.02
#